data_AF-A0A3C0DVI6-F1
#
_entry.id   AF-A0A3C0DVI6-F1
#
_cell.length_a   1.000
_cell.length_b   1.000
_cell.length_c   1.000
_cell.angle_alpha   90.00
_cell.angle_beta   90.00
_cell.angle_gamma   90.00
#
_symmetry.space_group_name_H-M   'P 1'
#
loop_
_entity.id
_entity.type
_entity.pdbx_description
1 polymer ?
#
loop_
_entity_poly.entity_id
_entity_poly.type
_entity_poly.pdbx_seq_one_letter_code
_entity_poly.pdbx_strand_id
1 'polypeptide(L)'
;MQYFIGSFPAKTPKIADARVISEKAHDDGSMRRRIRIALATPNRVAFEMALWLPHGKGRFPLLLTAPRFYQRYWAEDALKRGYAVCLFPGVDSHHRESNYSGYDSVWQAVRKEYPKATWSEISTKGWLASRCIDYLLGDQSIAEINPNKIAIIGFSRYGKQAMIAAAFDERIGCVVARSPGSPASSPYRYTSRNTYAEAPSDFPGKWFLPSLRTFTGRENELPIDAHGWYALIAPRACLIHTAYNDGSEPTFAVEKGYIEGRSVYRLLGAEQNLRIDYRSGGHSSGLPPEQISRADRQRNLDWIDLSLGRGLAKRSEFPEELIHEFDWQKWNEKQKPSDRSNDPAASVRERILWSLGQVPDNLAASNEPEFLTGAESTLMTHDRWTPKGVRRVPIRFGHRVRGNLFFKDGQADNMAVVIWLHPLSYHSGYNEGYGVQGTTVYHRLAENGFAVIAYDQCGFGLRLLEGRDFYHHHPRWSRLGRMVMDARAAVSFAVEGNGASSAAIPNFDKNRVFLLGYSTGALAAMYVGALDDRVAGVACFSGWTPLRIANKEVATGGNRLLWELHALQPRLGWFDGREAEIPFDYHDVIGEVLPRPCLIVTPKHNRFADHDAITMAMNQVYLEKEKQAESMLTWNSPDDTNRFQADQHLQFINWAKSLR
;
A
#
# COMPACT_ATOMS: atom_id res chain seq x y z
N MET A 1 -8.54 12.96 -14.77
CA MET A 1 -9.64 13.11 -13.76
C MET A 1 -10.96 12.52 -14.21
N GLN A 2 -11.43 12.78 -15.44
CA GLN A 2 -12.71 12.24 -15.94
C GLN A 2 -12.82 10.72 -15.80
N TYR A 3 -11.71 9.98 -15.96
CA TYR A 3 -11.66 8.52 -15.78
C TYR A 3 -11.93 8.03 -14.36
N PHE A 4 -11.67 8.85 -13.33
CA PHE A 4 -11.83 8.42 -11.92
C PHE A 4 -13.16 8.92 -11.37
N ILE A 5 -13.46 10.19 -11.60
CA ILE A 5 -14.53 10.91 -10.88
C ILE A 5 -15.54 11.58 -11.82
N GLY A 6 -15.51 11.34 -13.12
CA GLY A 6 -16.44 11.93 -14.09
C GLY A 6 -16.29 13.44 -14.27
N SER A 7 -17.34 14.06 -14.83
CA SER A 7 -17.45 15.49 -15.06
C SER A 7 -18.34 16.16 -14.01
N PHE A 8 -17.92 17.33 -13.54
CA PHE A 8 -18.73 18.22 -12.71
C PHE A 8 -19.75 18.97 -13.59
N PRO A 9 -20.77 19.61 -12.98
CA PRO A 9 -21.66 20.51 -13.69
C PRO A 9 -20.90 21.63 -14.41
N ALA A 10 -21.29 21.93 -15.65
CA ALA A 10 -20.68 23.00 -16.44
C ALA A 10 -20.91 24.41 -15.85
N LYS A 11 -21.99 24.58 -15.06
CA LYS A 11 -22.30 25.82 -14.35
C LYS A 11 -22.52 25.50 -12.88
N THR A 12 -21.79 26.20 -12.01
CA THR A 12 -22.03 26.19 -10.57
C THR A 12 -23.21 27.11 -10.25
N PRO A 13 -24.23 26.65 -9.51
CA PRO A 13 -25.38 27.47 -9.16
C PRO A 13 -24.98 28.53 -8.12
N LYS A 14 -25.65 29.67 -8.12
CA LYS A 14 -25.56 30.63 -7.02
C LYS A 14 -26.28 30.08 -5.79
N ILE A 15 -25.93 30.60 -4.61
CA ILE A 15 -26.76 30.42 -3.41
C ILE A 15 -28.05 31.23 -3.60
N ALA A 16 -29.20 30.57 -3.49
CA ALA A 16 -30.51 31.22 -3.64
C ALA A 16 -31.05 31.72 -2.31
N ASP A 17 -30.86 30.93 -1.24
CA ASP A 17 -31.30 31.23 0.11
C ASP A 17 -30.41 30.49 1.12
N ALA A 18 -30.26 31.06 2.31
CA ALA A 18 -29.55 30.43 3.40
C ALA A 18 -30.18 30.84 4.74
N ARG A 19 -30.46 29.84 5.58
CA ARG A 19 -31.12 30.05 6.87
C ARG A 19 -30.44 29.26 7.99
N VAL A 20 -30.23 29.93 9.13
CA VAL A 20 -29.89 29.26 10.39
C VAL A 20 -31.10 28.47 10.88
N ILE A 21 -30.96 27.15 10.95
CA ILE A 21 -32.03 26.24 11.40
C ILE A 21 -31.83 25.79 12.84
N SER A 22 -30.61 25.87 13.36
CA SER A 22 -30.34 25.75 14.79
C SER A 22 -29.08 26.52 15.17
N GLU A 23 -29.05 27.00 16.41
CA GLU A 23 -27.95 27.73 17.02
C GLU A 23 -27.83 27.31 18.48
N LYS A 24 -26.59 27.17 18.96
CA LYS A 24 -26.29 26.90 20.36
C LYS A 24 -24.97 27.54 20.76
N ALA A 25 -25.01 28.34 21.83
CA ALA A 25 -23.81 28.77 22.54
C ALA A 25 -23.30 27.65 23.47
N HIS A 26 -22.00 27.53 23.60
CA HIS A 26 -21.33 26.53 24.44
C HIS A 26 -20.50 27.21 25.55
N ASP A 27 -20.20 26.48 26.62
CA ASP A 27 -19.48 26.99 27.80
C ASP A 27 -18.05 27.45 27.48
N ASP A 28 -17.46 26.95 26.38
CA ASP A 28 -16.17 27.39 25.85
C ASP A 28 -16.24 28.74 25.11
N GLY A 29 -17.42 29.39 25.11
CA GLY A 29 -17.69 30.64 24.40
C GLY A 29 -17.89 30.47 22.89
N SER A 30 -17.86 29.24 22.37
CA SER A 30 -18.09 28.99 20.95
C SER A 30 -19.58 29.02 20.59
N MET A 31 -19.85 29.34 19.33
CA MET A 31 -21.20 29.33 18.76
C MET A 31 -21.29 28.24 17.69
N ARG A 32 -22.24 27.31 17.85
CA ARG A 32 -22.43 26.18 16.92
C ARG A 32 -23.79 26.28 16.23
N ARG A 33 -23.77 26.36 14.90
CA ARG A 33 -24.95 26.57 14.07
C ARG A 33 -25.13 25.46 13.05
N ARG A 34 -26.39 25.18 12.70
CA ARG A 34 -26.76 24.45 11.48
C ARG A 34 -27.38 25.44 10.51
N ILE A 35 -26.88 25.41 9.28
CA ILE A 35 -27.28 26.34 8.23
C ILE A 35 -27.77 25.50 7.06
N ARG A 36 -29.02 25.72 6.67
CA ARG A 36 -29.60 25.16 5.45
C ARG A 36 -29.30 26.11 4.31
N ILE A 37 -28.70 25.59 3.25
CA ILE A 37 -28.30 26.33 2.05
C ILE A 37 -29.10 25.77 0.88
N ALA A 38 -29.88 26.62 0.21
CA ALA A 38 -30.60 26.30 -1.02
C ALA A 38 -29.82 26.82 -2.23
N LEU A 39 -29.61 25.94 -3.22
CA LEU A 39 -28.94 26.30 -4.46
C LEU A 39 -29.96 26.78 -5.49
N ALA A 40 -29.56 27.72 -6.35
CA ALA A 40 -30.36 28.22 -7.47
C ALA A 40 -30.43 27.19 -8.62
N THR A 41 -30.94 25.99 -8.35
CA THR A 41 -31.17 24.92 -9.32
C THR A 41 -32.66 24.82 -9.67
N PRO A 42 -33.05 24.08 -10.74
CA PRO A 42 -34.45 23.96 -11.14
C PRO A 42 -35.40 23.55 -9.99
N ASN A 43 -35.02 22.58 -9.15
CA ASN A 43 -35.83 22.17 -8.01
C ASN A 43 -35.38 22.78 -6.67
N ARG A 44 -34.53 23.81 -6.72
CA ARG A 44 -33.95 24.47 -5.53
C ARG A 44 -33.41 23.49 -4.49
N VAL A 45 -32.56 22.57 -4.93
CA VAL A 45 -31.98 21.57 -4.02
C VAL A 45 -31.29 22.26 -2.85
N ALA A 46 -31.51 21.73 -1.65
CA ALA A 46 -30.92 22.27 -0.44
C ALA A 46 -30.08 21.21 0.28
N PHE A 47 -29.06 21.68 0.99
CA PHE A 47 -28.25 20.87 1.87
C PHE A 47 -27.97 21.63 3.16
N GLU A 48 -27.47 20.92 4.16
CA GLU A 48 -27.08 21.51 5.44
C GLU A 48 -25.57 21.48 5.60
N MET A 49 -25.04 22.50 6.27
CA MET A 49 -23.70 22.50 6.84
C MET A 49 -23.76 22.88 8.32
N ALA A 50 -22.77 22.45 9.09
CA ALA A 50 -22.57 22.94 10.45
C ALA A 50 -21.41 23.93 10.49
N LEU A 51 -21.65 25.08 11.11
CA LEU A 51 -20.64 26.11 11.31
C LEU A 51 -20.37 26.28 12.80
N TRP A 52 -19.12 26.07 13.20
CA TRP A 52 -18.66 26.32 14.57
C TRP A 52 -17.76 27.55 14.55
N LEU A 53 -18.09 28.55 15.35
CA LEU A 53 -17.33 29.79 15.46
C LEU A 53 -16.68 29.86 16.84
N PRO A 54 -15.38 30.18 16.91
CA PRO A 54 -14.70 30.36 18.18
C PRO A 54 -15.20 31.65 18.86
N HIS A 55 -14.91 31.80 20.15
CA HIS A 55 -15.17 33.05 20.84
C HIS A 55 -14.40 34.22 20.20
N GLY A 56 -15.05 35.38 20.06
CA GLY A 56 -14.45 36.60 19.55
C GLY A 56 -15.12 37.16 18.29
N LYS A 57 -14.52 38.20 17.72
CA LYS A 57 -14.96 38.88 16.48
C LYS A 57 -13.80 38.97 15.51
N GLY A 58 -14.11 39.04 14.21
CA GLY A 58 -13.14 39.28 13.14
C GLY A 58 -13.11 38.17 12.09
N ARG A 59 -12.17 38.30 11.15
CA ARG A 59 -12.00 37.37 10.03
C ARG A 59 -11.31 36.08 10.45
N PHE A 60 -12.09 35.02 10.67
CA PHE A 60 -11.57 33.72 11.11
C PHE A 60 -10.89 32.96 9.96
N PRO A 61 -9.76 32.28 10.19
CA PRO A 61 -9.34 31.21 9.28
C PRO A 61 -10.37 30.07 9.33
N LEU A 62 -10.51 29.35 8.23
CA LEU A 62 -11.52 28.29 8.06
C LEU A 62 -10.87 26.93 7.96
N LEU A 63 -11.36 25.97 8.74
CA LEU A 63 -11.09 24.55 8.56
C LEU A 63 -12.35 23.82 8.09
N LEU A 64 -12.27 23.09 6.98
CA LEU A 64 -13.31 22.19 6.51
C LEU A 64 -12.97 20.74 6.85
N THR A 65 -13.94 19.98 7.36
CA THR A 65 -13.82 18.52 7.54
C THR A 65 -15.19 17.85 7.52
N ALA A 66 -15.28 16.58 7.13
CA ALA A 66 -16.55 15.85 7.19
C ALA A 66 -16.91 15.50 8.66
N PRO A 67 -18.18 15.53 9.09
CA PRO A 67 -18.58 15.36 10.49
C PRO A 67 -18.56 13.91 10.99
N ARG A 68 -17.66 13.06 10.49
CA ARG A 68 -17.46 11.73 11.07
C ARG A 68 -17.00 11.87 12.52
N PHE A 69 -17.53 11.06 13.43
CA PHE A 69 -17.34 11.24 14.87
C PHE A 69 -15.88 11.43 15.31
N TYR A 70 -14.94 10.65 14.76
CA TYR A 70 -13.51 10.75 15.06
C TYR A 70 -12.84 11.99 14.44
N GLN A 71 -13.36 12.54 13.34
CA GLN A 71 -12.82 13.77 12.72
C GLN A 71 -13.27 15.02 13.47
N ARG A 72 -14.37 14.94 14.24
CA ARG A 72 -14.84 16.08 15.05
C ARG A 72 -13.82 16.49 16.12
N TYR A 73 -12.91 15.60 16.53
CA TYR A 73 -11.82 16.00 17.42
C TYR A 73 -10.85 17.00 16.75
N TRP A 74 -10.62 16.91 15.44
CA TRP A 74 -9.91 17.98 14.72
C TRP A 74 -10.69 19.29 14.74
N ALA A 75 -12.02 19.22 14.61
CA ALA A 75 -12.88 20.40 14.68
C ALA A 75 -12.81 21.08 16.06
N GLU A 76 -12.87 20.30 17.14
CA GLU A 76 -12.71 20.82 18.51
C GLU A 76 -11.31 21.43 18.71
N ASP A 77 -10.25 20.74 18.27
CA ASP A 77 -8.87 21.23 18.40
C ASP A 77 -8.63 22.50 17.57
N ALA A 78 -9.19 22.59 16.36
CA ALA A 78 -9.10 23.77 15.50
C ALA A 78 -9.89 24.97 16.08
N LEU A 79 -11.07 24.72 16.64
CA LEU A 79 -11.88 25.75 17.30
C LEU A 79 -11.10 26.40 18.46
N LYS A 80 -10.42 25.59 19.26
CA LYS A 80 -9.52 26.06 20.34
C LYS A 80 -8.33 26.88 19.81
N ARG A 81 -7.90 26.66 18.57
CA ARG A 81 -6.86 27.44 17.88
C ARG A 81 -7.40 28.68 17.16
N GLY A 82 -8.68 29.01 17.35
CA GLY A 82 -9.33 30.19 16.78
C GLY A 82 -9.74 30.05 15.31
N TYR A 83 -9.95 28.82 14.82
CA TYR A 83 -10.54 28.57 13.52
C TYR A 83 -12.07 28.59 13.59
N ALA A 84 -12.70 29.21 12.60
CA ALA A 84 -14.04 28.81 12.22
C ALA A 84 -13.97 27.40 11.62
N VAL A 85 -14.90 26.54 11.96
CA VAL A 85 -14.96 25.16 11.44
C VAL A 85 -16.25 24.93 10.69
N CYS A 86 -16.13 24.48 9.44
CA CYS A 86 -17.25 24.05 8.63
C CYS A 86 -17.27 22.51 8.54
N LEU A 87 -18.27 21.90 9.16
CA LEU A 87 -18.59 20.50 8.92
C LEU A 87 -19.56 20.41 7.75
N PHE A 88 -19.02 20.12 6.57
CA PHE A 88 -19.78 20.03 5.33
C PHE A 88 -20.42 18.63 5.15
N PRO A 89 -21.40 18.45 4.25
CA PRO A 89 -22.06 17.17 4.01
C PRO A 89 -21.19 16.16 3.24
N GLY A 90 -20.09 15.78 3.88
CA GLY A 90 -19.04 14.94 3.33
C GLY A 90 -18.97 13.53 3.92
N VAL A 91 -19.90 13.11 4.78
CA VAL A 91 -19.99 11.73 5.27
C VAL A 91 -20.34 10.84 4.08
N ASP A 92 -19.64 9.73 3.84
CA ASP A 92 -19.92 8.82 2.71
C ASP A 92 -21.13 7.91 2.98
N SER A 93 -21.71 7.30 1.94
CA SER A 93 -22.96 6.53 2.03
C SER A 93 -22.87 5.25 2.86
N HIS A 94 -21.67 4.80 3.25
CA HIS A 94 -21.47 3.64 4.11
C HIS A 94 -21.41 4.02 5.59
N HIS A 95 -21.46 5.31 5.93
CA HIS A 95 -21.48 5.81 7.30
C HIS A 95 -22.75 6.61 7.57
N ARG A 96 -23.14 6.65 8.85
CA ARG A 96 -24.26 7.44 9.36
C ARG A 96 -23.80 8.20 10.58
N GLU A 97 -24.24 9.44 10.69
CA GLU A 97 -23.97 10.32 11.82
C GLU A 97 -25.30 10.89 12.31
N SER A 98 -25.79 10.44 13.46
CA SER A 98 -27.12 10.78 13.97
C SER A 98 -27.33 12.29 14.11
N ASN A 99 -26.29 13.02 14.55
CA ASN A 99 -26.33 14.48 14.71
C ASN A 99 -26.17 15.27 13.40
N TYR A 100 -26.03 14.57 12.27
CA TYR A 100 -25.82 15.13 10.93
C TYR A 100 -26.65 14.34 9.90
N SER A 101 -27.92 14.12 10.20
CA SER A 101 -28.84 13.37 9.34
C SER A 101 -28.88 13.94 7.93
N GLY A 102 -28.90 13.06 6.92
CA GLY A 102 -28.93 13.42 5.50
C GLY A 102 -27.58 13.77 4.87
N TYR A 103 -26.51 13.99 5.66
CA TYR A 103 -25.18 14.31 5.12
C TYR A 103 -24.62 13.19 4.24
N ASP A 104 -24.99 11.95 4.54
CA ASP A 104 -24.54 10.77 3.78
C ASP A 104 -25.23 10.60 2.43
N SER A 105 -26.43 11.18 2.25
CA SER A 105 -27.32 10.92 1.11
C SER A 105 -27.63 12.15 0.24
N VAL A 106 -27.44 13.36 0.74
CA VAL A 106 -27.78 14.61 0.03
C VAL A 106 -27.12 14.74 -1.34
N TRP A 107 -25.94 14.14 -1.53
CA TRP A 107 -25.26 14.07 -2.82
C TRP A 107 -26.14 13.48 -3.93
N GLN A 108 -27.05 12.56 -3.61
CA GLN A 108 -27.97 11.95 -4.58
C GLN A 108 -28.98 12.96 -5.09
N ALA A 109 -29.55 13.78 -4.19
CA ALA A 109 -30.48 14.83 -4.55
C ALA A 109 -29.78 15.89 -5.40
N VAL A 110 -28.56 16.29 -5.01
CA VAL A 110 -27.74 17.24 -5.78
C VAL A 110 -27.46 16.71 -7.19
N ARG A 111 -27.06 15.44 -7.33
CA ARG A 111 -26.80 14.85 -8.66
C ARG A 111 -28.03 14.84 -9.57
N LYS A 112 -29.24 14.68 -9.03
CA LYS A 112 -30.48 14.71 -9.82
C LYS A 112 -30.72 16.07 -10.50
N GLU A 113 -30.21 17.16 -9.93
CA GLU A 113 -30.27 18.49 -10.56
C GLU A 113 -29.34 18.62 -11.78
N TYR A 114 -28.35 17.72 -11.92
CA TYR A 114 -27.32 17.77 -12.95
C TYR A 114 -27.25 16.46 -13.73
N PRO A 115 -28.29 16.08 -14.50
CA PRO A 115 -28.34 14.80 -15.20
C PRO A 115 -27.23 14.61 -16.26
N LYS A 116 -26.62 15.71 -16.72
CA LYS A 116 -25.50 15.69 -17.68
C LYS A 116 -24.12 15.50 -17.00
N ALA A 117 -24.01 15.71 -15.70
CA ALA A 117 -22.75 15.54 -14.97
C ALA A 117 -22.56 14.06 -14.61
N THR A 118 -21.39 13.51 -14.92
CA THR A 118 -21.10 12.07 -14.69
C THR A 118 -20.41 11.80 -13.36
N TRP A 119 -20.17 12.85 -12.58
CA TRP A 119 -19.52 12.80 -11.28
C TRP A 119 -19.95 11.70 -10.30
N SER A 120 -18.97 11.23 -9.51
CA SER A 120 -19.14 10.19 -8.50
C SER A 120 -19.55 10.76 -7.14
N GLU A 121 -19.79 9.89 -6.16
CA GLU A 121 -20.15 10.31 -4.80
C GLU A 121 -19.05 11.16 -4.14
N ILE A 122 -17.80 10.68 -4.14
CA ILE A 122 -16.69 11.36 -3.46
C ILE A 122 -16.46 12.75 -4.07
N SER A 123 -16.52 12.89 -5.40
CA SER A 123 -16.37 14.18 -6.06
C SER A 123 -17.56 15.11 -5.83
N THR A 124 -18.80 14.58 -5.80
CA THR A 124 -19.98 15.39 -5.44
C THR A 124 -19.85 15.94 -4.02
N LYS A 125 -19.32 15.15 -3.09
CA LYS A 125 -19.10 15.59 -1.69
C LYS A 125 -17.96 16.59 -1.56
N GLY A 126 -16.89 16.42 -2.34
CA GLY A 126 -15.86 17.45 -2.49
C GLY A 126 -16.42 18.77 -3.03
N TRP A 127 -17.29 18.70 -4.05
CA TRP A 127 -17.99 19.88 -4.59
C TRP A 127 -18.90 20.55 -3.56
N LEU A 128 -19.57 19.78 -2.70
CA LEU A 128 -20.40 20.32 -1.63
C LEU A 128 -19.57 21.12 -0.61
N ALA A 129 -18.32 20.72 -0.34
CA ALA A 129 -17.40 21.53 0.45
C ALA A 129 -17.19 22.92 -0.19
N SER A 130 -17.01 22.98 -1.52
CA SER A 130 -16.91 24.24 -2.26
C SER A 130 -18.18 25.09 -2.18
N ARG A 131 -19.36 24.47 -2.14
CA ARG A 131 -20.63 25.20 -1.96
C ARG A 131 -20.76 25.79 -0.55
N CYS A 132 -20.22 25.12 0.46
CA CYS A 132 -20.10 25.71 1.80
C CYS A 132 -19.19 26.95 1.78
N ILE A 133 -18.07 26.89 1.04
CA ILE A 133 -17.17 28.05 0.87
C ILE A 133 -17.88 29.19 0.13
N ASP A 134 -18.67 28.90 -0.93
CA ASP A 134 -19.45 29.91 -1.65
C ASP A 134 -20.39 30.68 -0.71
N TYR A 135 -21.08 29.99 0.19
CA TYR A 135 -21.92 30.64 1.19
C TYR A 135 -21.08 31.45 2.20
N LEU A 136 -20.01 30.86 2.75
CA LEU A 136 -19.21 31.47 3.82
C LEU A 136 -18.42 32.72 3.38
N LEU A 137 -18.15 32.85 2.08
CA LEU A 137 -17.50 34.03 1.49
C LEU A 137 -18.50 35.00 0.82
N GLY A 138 -19.79 34.65 0.78
CA GLY A 138 -20.83 35.45 0.15
C GLY A 138 -21.53 36.42 1.10
N ASP A 139 -22.34 37.32 0.53
CA ASP A 139 -23.05 38.39 1.25
C ASP A 139 -24.06 37.88 2.30
N GLN A 140 -24.54 36.63 2.14
CA GLN A 140 -25.45 35.98 3.08
C GLN A 140 -24.74 35.30 4.26
N SER A 141 -23.41 35.33 4.29
CA SER A 141 -22.63 34.71 5.36
C SER A 141 -22.89 35.40 6.69
N ILE A 142 -23.16 34.61 7.71
CA ILE A 142 -23.28 35.08 9.10
C ILE A 142 -21.94 35.09 9.85
N ALA A 143 -20.84 34.85 9.14
CA ALA A 143 -19.50 34.79 9.69
C ALA A 143 -18.51 35.46 8.75
N GLU A 144 -17.59 36.22 9.31
CA GLU A 144 -16.48 36.80 8.56
C GLU A 144 -15.36 35.75 8.44
N ILE A 145 -15.24 35.13 7.27
CA ILE A 145 -14.15 34.20 6.97
C ILE A 145 -13.02 34.93 6.23
N ASN A 146 -11.78 34.64 6.58
CA ASN A 146 -10.63 35.11 5.83
C ASN A 146 -10.46 34.27 4.55
N PRO A 147 -10.66 34.85 3.34
CA PRO A 147 -10.61 34.10 2.09
C PRO A 147 -9.20 33.53 1.79
N ASN A 148 -8.15 34.08 2.39
CA ASN A 148 -6.77 33.64 2.18
C ASN A 148 -6.32 32.57 3.19
N LYS A 149 -7.20 32.15 4.11
CA LYS A 149 -6.87 31.21 5.19
C LYS A 149 -7.89 30.08 5.29
N ILE A 150 -8.02 29.31 4.21
CA ILE A 150 -8.95 28.18 4.10
C ILE A 150 -8.15 26.87 4.00
N ALA A 151 -8.43 25.93 4.90
CA ALA A 151 -7.86 24.60 4.89
C ALA A 151 -8.93 23.52 4.86
N ILE A 152 -8.61 22.36 4.29
CA ILE A 152 -9.46 21.16 4.35
C ILE A 152 -8.66 19.95 4.85
N ILE A 153 -9.27 19.14 5.72
CA ILE A 153 -8.64 17.95 6.29
C ILE A 153 -9.58 16.75 6.29
N GLY A 154 -9.03 15.56 6.00
CA GLY A 154 -9.77 14.31 6.07
C GLY A 154 -8.88 13.09 6.31
N PHE A 155 -9.50 12.04 6.86
CA PHE A 155 -8.90 10.73 7.13
C PHE A 155 -9.50 9.65 6.22
N SER A 156 -8.67 8.78 5.65
CA SER A 156 -9.09 7.64 4.83
C SER A 156 -9.87 8.12 3.60
N ARG A 157 -11.05 7.56 3.34
CA ARG A 157 -11.98 8.05 2.30
C ARG A 157 -12.26 9.56 2.34
N TYR A 158 -12.23 10.19 3.51
CA TYR A 158 -12.41 11.64 3.63
C TYR A 158 -11.15 12.41 3.27
N GLY A 159 -9.97 11.79 3.38
CA GLY A 159 -8.72 12.31 2.82
C GLY A 159 -8.77 12.33 1.29
N LYS A 160 -9.32 11.29 0.65
CA LYS A 160 -9.59 11.28 -0.81
C LYS A 160 -10.47 12.47 -1.20
N GLN A 161 -11.55 12.70 -0.45
CA GLN A 161 -12.46 13.82 -0.63
C GLN A 161 -11.78 15.17 -0.43
N ALA A 162 -10.94 15.31 0.59
CA ALA A 162 -10.20 16.55 0.87
C ALA A 162 -9.24 16.90 -0.29
N MET A 163 -8.51 15.91 -0.82
CA MET A 163 -7.65 16.11 -1.99
C MET A 163 -8.45 16.48 -3.23
N ILE A 164 -9.57 15.79 -3.51
CA ILE A 164 -10.41 16.11 -4.66
C ILE A 164 -11.01 17.52 -4.52
N ALA A 165 -11.54 17.89 -3.35
CA ALA A 165 -12.06 19.25 -3.14
C ALA A 165 -10.97 20.30 -3.38
N ALA A 166 -9.77 20.12 -2.82
CA ALA A 166 -8.65 21.02 -3.04
C ALA A 166 -8.24 21.10 -4.51
N ALA A 167 -8.18 19.98 -5.23
CA ALA A 167 -7.82 19.93 -6.65
C ALA A 167 -8.76 20.74 -7.57
N PHE A 168 -10.02 20.95 -7.18
CA PHE A 168 -11.01 21.68 -7.98
C PHE A 168 -11.43 23.04 -7.40
N ASP A 169 -10.92 23.40 -6.22
CA ASP A 169 -11.23 24.66 -5.57
C ASP A 169 -9.95 25.34 -5.08
N GLU A 170 -9.45 26.26 -5.90
CA GLU A 170 -8.20 26.98 -5.67
C GLU A 170 -8.24 27.88 -4.42
N ARG A 171 -9.44 28.19 -3.89
CA ARG A 171 -9.59 28.96 -2.64
C ARG A 171 -9.08 28.20 -1.42
N ILE A 172 -8.99 26.86 -1.50
CA ILE A 172 -8.46 26.03 -0.43
C ILE A 172 -6.93 26.12 -0.46
N GLY A 173 -6.35 26.96 0.41
CA GLY A 173 -4.91 27.21 0.46
C GLY A 173 -4.07 26.08 1.08
N CYS A 174 -4.69 25.18 1.85
CA CYS A 174 -4.02 24.03 2.46
C CYS A 174 -4.90 22.79 2.50
N VAL A 175 -4.35 21.63 2.15
CA VAL A 175 -4.99 20.32 2.34
C VAL A 175 -4.11 19.40 3.20
N VAL A 176 -4.73 18.74 4.16
CA VAL A 176 -4.14 17.60 4.88
C VAL A 176 -4.94 16.36 4.56
N ALA A 177 -4.31 15.40 3.89
CA ALA A 177 -4.89 14.10 3.61
C ALA A 177 -4.21 13.05 4.47
N ARG A 178 -4.91 12.58 5.50
CA ARG A 178 -4.43 11.52 6.39
C ARG A 178 -4.86 10.18 5.86
N SER A 179 -3.91 9.30 5.62
CA SER A 179 -4.12 7.95 5.12
C SER A 179 -5.14 7.80 3.96
N PRO A 180 -5.16 8.66 2.92
CA PRO A 180 -6.25 8.65 1.95
C PRO A 180 -6.31 7.40 1.06
N GLY A 181 -5.25 6.61 0.87
CA GLY A 181 -5.28 5.36 0.10
C GLY A 181 -5.45 5.55 -1.41
N SER A 182 -5.72 4.46 -2.12
CA SER A 182 -5.91 4.50 -3.58
C SER A 182 -7.30 5.00 -3.98
N PRO A 183 -7.43 5.86 -5.00
CA PRO A 183 -6.39 6.38 -5.88
C PRO A 183 -5.96 7.82 -5.55
N ALA A 184 -5.91 8.17 -4.26
CA ALA A 184 -5.59 9.52 -3.82
C ALA A 184 -4.08 9.70 -3.63
N SER A 185 -3.51 9.25 -2.51
CA SER A 185 -2.06 9.28 -2.29
C SER A 185 -1.35 8.12 -2.98
N SER A 186 -2.01 6.97 -3.02
CA SER A 186 -1.48 5.73 -3.57
C SER A 186 -1.91 5.60 -5.04
N PRO A 187 -0.99 5.60 -6.01
CA PRO A 187 -1.31 5.34 -7.41
C PRO A 187 -1.66 3.87 -7.63
N TYR A 188 -2.66 3.60 -8.47
CA TYR A 188 -3.07 2.22 -8.81
C TYR A 188 -1.95 1.44 -9.51
N ARG A 189 -1.04 2.12 -10.20
CA ARG A 189 0.17 1.49 -10.75
C ARG A 189 0.97 0.72 -9.72
N TYR A 190 0.93 1.12 -8.44
CA TYR A 190 1.63 0.49 -7.32
C TYR A 190 0.70 -0.05 -6.23
N THR A 191 -0.60 -0.12 -6.48
CA THR A 191 -1.57 -0.79 -5.59
C THR A 191 -2.45 -1.76 -6.37
N SER A 192 -2.04 -3.02 -6.39
CA SER A 192 -2.77 -4.08 -7.08
C SER A 192 -2.72 -5.39 -6.30
N ARG A 193 -3.20 -6.49 -6.89
CA ARG A 193 -3.14 -7.82 -6.27
C ARG A 193 -1.71 -8.27 -5.96
N ASN A 194 -0.70 -7.79 -6.68
CA ASN A 194 0.71 -8.12 -6.41
C ASN A 194 1.35 -7.31 -5.26
N THR A 195 0.59 -6.44 -4.59
CA THR A 195 1.00 -5.69 -3.41
C THR A 195 0.04 -5.86 -2.23
N TYR A 196 -0.97 -6.74 -2.36
CA TYR A 196 -2.09 -6.90 -1.42
C TYR A 196 -2.77 -5.59 -1.01
N ALA A 197 -2.81 -4.63 -1.93
CA ALA A 197 -3.39 -3.32 -1.73
C ALA A 197 -4.68 -3.15 -2.54
N GLU A 198 -5.40 -2.05 -2.28
CA GLU A 198 -6.64 -1.71 -2.98
C GLU A 198 -6.41 -1.59 -4.50
N ALA A 199 -7.03 -2.50 -5.26
CA ALA A 199 -7.01 -2.49 -6.72
C ALA A 199 -8.20 -1.68 -7.28
N PRO A 200 -8.22 -1.30 -8.57
CA PRO A 200 -9.36 -0.60 -9.18
C PRO A 200 -10.70 -1.33 -9.01
N SER A 201 -10.70 -2.65 -8.84
CA SER A 201 -11.89 -3.45 -8.56
C SER A 201 -12.43 -3.36 -7.13
N ASP A 202 -11.75 -2.68 -6.20
CA ASP A 202 -12.03 -2.80 -4.77
C ASP A 202 -12.78 -1.62 -4.17
N PHE A 203 -12.79 -0.46 -4.85
CA PHE A 203 -13.49 0.70 -4.30
C PHE A 203 -14.99 0.37 -4.11
N PRO A 204 -15.62 0.81 -3.01
CA PRO A 204 -17.00 0.46 -2.73
C PRO A 204 -17.98 1.37 -3.49
N GLY A 205 -19.13 0.78 -3.86
CA GLY A 205 -20.30 1.50 -4.36
C GLY A 205 -20.00 2.50 -5.49
N LYS A 206 -20.44 3.74 -5.28
CA LYS A 206 -20.39 4.83 -6.28
C LYS A 206 -19.28 5.86 -5.99
N TRP A 207 -18.23 5.46 -5.27
CA TRP A 207 -17.13 6.37 -4.92
C TRP A 207 -16.38 6.91 -6.14
N PHE A 208 -16.17 6.06 -7.13
CA PHE A 208 -15.54 6.38 -8.41
C PHE A 208 -16.38 5.84 -9.57
N LEU A 209 -16.01 6.19 -10.80
CA LEU A 209 -16.70 5.68 -11.99
C LEU A 209 -16.55 4.15 -12.10
N PRO A 210 -17.61 3.41 -12.43
CA PRO A 210 -17.52 1.95 -12.65
C PRO A 210 -16.50 1.53 -13.71
N SER A 211 -16.28 2.37 -14.73
CA SER A 211 -15.29 2.13 -15.78
C SER A 211 -13.86 2.00 -15.26
N LEU A 212 -13.54 2.57 -14.09
CA LEU A 212 -12.23 2.42 -13.47
C LEU A 212 -11.88 0.94 -13.18
N ARG A 213 -12.89 0.09 -12.95
CA ARG A 213 -12.70 -1.35 -12.69
C ARG A 213 -12.15 -2.11 -13.89
N THR A 214 -12.28 -1.60 -15.13
CA THR A 214 -11.77 -2.27 -16.33
C THR A 214 -10.24 -2.23 -16.44
N PHE A 215 -9.59 -1.48 -15.57
CA PHE A 215 -8.14 -1.37 -15.44
C PHE A 215 -7.54 -2.33 -14.41
N THR A 216 -8.34 -3.16 -13.74
CA THR A 216 -7.79 -4.20 -12.84
C THR A 216 -6.87 -5.13 -13.62
N GLY A 217 -5.64 -5.30 -13.14
CA GLY A 217 -4.58 -6.05 -13.82
C GLY A 217 -3.88 -5.32 -14.96
N ARG A 218 -4.37 -4.14 -15.34
CA ARG A 218 -3.85 -3.27 -16.41
C ARG A 218 -3.70 -1.83 -15.92
N GLU A 219 -3.30 -1.66 -14.65
CA GLU A 219 -3.24 -0.34 -14.03
C GLU A 219 -2.21 0.59 -14.69
N ASN A 220 -1.23 0.03 -15.42
CA ASN A 220 -0.28 0.76 -16.26
C ASN A 220 -0.95 1.52 -17.42
N GLU A 221 -2.12 1.08 -17.88
CA GLU A 221 -2.88 1.71 -18.98
C GLU A 221 -3.75 2.90 -18.52
N LEU A 222 -3.80 3.18 -17.21
CA LEU A 222 -4.58 4.31 -16.69
C LEU A 222 -4.05 5.63 -17.27
N PRO A 223 -4.87 6.51 -17.85
CA PRO A 223 -4.41 7.75 -18.49
C PRO A 223 -3.88 8.80 -17.49
N ILE A 224 -4.19 8.63 -16.20
CA ILE A 224 -3.72 9.47 -15.10
C ILE A 224 -3.66 8.62 -13.83
N ASP A 225 -2.93 9.06 -12.82
CA ASP A 225 -2.89 8.42 -11.51
C ASP A 225 -2.85 9.45 -10.37
N ALA A 226 -2.60 9.00 -9.13
CA ALA A 226 -2.48 9.81 -7.92
C ALA A 226 -1.70 11.12 -8.09
N HIS A 227 -0.60 11.10 -8.86
CA HIS A 227 0.24 12.27 -9.14
C HIS A 227 -0.53 13.49 -9.70
N GLY A 228 -1.60 13.22 -10.46
CA GLY A 228 -2.44 14.26 -11.05
C GLY A 228 -3.16 15.11 -10.00
N TRP A 229 -3.50 14.56 -8.84
CA TRP A 229 -4.11 15.32 -7.75
C TRP A 229 -3.15 16.37 -7.19
N TYR A 230 -1.90 15.97 -6.94
CA TYR A 230 -0.86 16.91 -6.48
C TYR A 230 -0.64 18.04 -7.49
N ALA A 231 -0.59 17.72 -8.78
CA ALA A 231 -0.40 18.72 -9.83
C ALA A 231 -1.48 19.81 -9.82
N LEU A 232 -2.73 19.45 -9.51
CA LEU A 232 -3.86 20.40 -9.44
C LEU A 232 -3.94 21.17 -8.12
N ILE A 233 -3.33 20.63 -7.07
CA ILE A 233 -3.23 21.32 -5.78
C ILE A 233 -2.08 22.32 -5.82
N ALA A 234 -1.01 22.04 -6.55
CA ALA A 234 0.14 22.91 -6.68
C ALA A 234 -0.25 24.33 -7.15
N PRO A 235 0.38 25.40 -6.61
CA PRO A 235 1.48 25.40 -5.63
C PRO A 235 1.01 25.40 -4.16
N ARG A 236 -0.28 25.16 -3.88
CA ARG A 236 -0.89 25.27 -2.54
C ARG A 236 -0.42 24.15 -1.61
N ALA A 237 -0.49 24.38 -0.31
CA ALA A 237 0.06 23.45 0.66
C ALA A 237 -0.68 22.10 0.68
N CYS A 238 0.06 21.00 0.66
CA CYS A 238 -0.46 19.64 0.69
C CYS A 238 0.39 18.77 1.62
N LEU A 239 -0.23 18.16 2.63
CA LEU A 239 0.38 17.17 3.50
C LEU A 239 -0.27 15.80 3.31
N ILE A 240 0.54 14.79 3.02
CA ILE A 240 0.15 13.39 3.12
C ILE A 240 0.68 12.84 4.44
N HIS A 241 -0.22 12.58 5.38
CA HIS A 241 0.13 12.02 6.69
C HIS A 241 -0.20 10.52 6.70
N THR A 242 0.82 9.66 6.57
CA THR A 242 0.69 8.22 6.29
C THR A 242 1.43 7.36 7.31
N ALA A 243 1.03 6.09 7.49
CA ALA A 243 1.64 5.18 8.47
C ALA A 243 2.53 4.13 7.83
N TYR A 244 3.55 3.67 8.56
CA TYR A 244 4.40 2.56 8.12
C TYR A 244 3.62 1.27 7.82
N ASN A 245 2.65 0.91 8.65
CA ASN A 245 1.87 -0.33 8.53
C ASN A 245 0.38 -0.06 8.29
N ASP A 246 0.09 0.95 7.47
CA ASP A 246 -1.28 1.27 7.09
C ASP A 246 -1.84 0.22 6.13
N GLY A 247 -2.79 -0.59 6.61
CA GLY A 247 -3.51 -1.60 5.83
C GLY A 247 -4.05 -1.13 4.47
N SER A 248 -4.31 0.18 4.31
CA SER A 248 -4.87 0.78 3.09
C SER A 248 -3.86 1.56 2.25
N GLU A 249 -2.62 1.74 2.72
CA GLU A 249 -1.60 2.57 2.08
C GLU A 249 -0.23 1.90 2.10
N PRO A 250 0.17 1.25 0.99
CA PRO A 250 1.57 0.90 0.79
C PRO A 250 2.42 2.17 0.75
N THR A 251 3.31 2.34 1.72
CA THR A 251 4.21 3.51 1.79
C THR A 251 5.05 3.68 0.52
N PHE A 252 5.39 2.59 -0.16
CA PHE A 252 6.06 2.63 -1.47
C PHE A 252 5.20 3.35 -2.52
N ALA A 253 3.91 3.01 -2.62
CA ALA A 253 2.99 3.64 -3.55
C ALA A 253 2.83 5.14 -3.23
N VAL A 254 2.64 5.47 -1.96
CA VAL A 254 2.52 6.86 -1.50
C VAL A 254 3.77 7.68 -1.88
N GLU A 255 4.97 7.14 -1.62
CA GLU A 255 6.22 7.83 -1.93
C GLU A 255 6.42 8.05 -3.43
N LYS A 256 6.11 7.05 -4.27
CA LYS A 256 6.20 7.23 -5.73
C LYS A 256 5.18 8.25 -6.24
N GLY A 257 3.96 8.26 -5.72
CA GLY A 257 2.96 9.29 -6.02
C GLY A 257 3.43 10.69 -5.60
N TYR A 258 4.03 10.80 -4.42
CA TYR A 258 4.59 12.04 -3.88
C TYR A 258 5.75 12.56 -4.74
N ILE A 259 6.72 11.73 -5.12
CA ILE A 259 7.90 12.13 -5.92
C ILE A 259 7.46 12.72 -7.28
N GLU A 260 6.49 12.09 -7.95
CA GLU A 260 5.97 12.61 -9.22
C GLU A 260 5.18 13.91 -9.03
N GLY A 261 4.38 14.01 -7.97
CA GLY A 261 3.70 15.26 -7.60
C GLY A 261 4.68 16.40 -7.30
N ARG A 262 5.78 16.08 -6.60
CA ARG A 262 6.85 17.01 -6.23
C ARG A 262 7.50 17.65 -7.43
N SER A 263 7.64 16.94 -8.56
CA SER A 263 8.17 17.51 -9.80
C SER A 263 7.38 18.73 -10.28
N VAL A 264 6.05 18.73 -10.13
CA VAL A 264 5.20 19.88 -10.48
C VAL A 264 5.38 21.03 -9.47
N TYR A 265 5.43 20.71 -8.17
CA TYR A 265 5.69 21.73 -7.15
C TYR A 265 7.07 22.39 -7.34
N ARG A 266 8.09 21.62 -7.69
CA ARG A 266 9.44 22.11 -8.01
C ARG A 266 9.43 23.03 -9.23
N LEU A 267 8.73 22.64 -10.29
CA LEU A 267 8.56 23.48 -11.49
C LEU A 267 7.96 24.86 -11.13
N LEU A 268 7.05 24.90 -10.16
CA LEU A 268 6.39 26.12 -9.68
C LEU A 268 7.16 26.85 -8.55
N GLY A 269 8.37 26.40 -8.19
CA GLY A 269 9.15 27.01 -7.10
C GLY A 269 8.53 26.86 -5.71
N ALA A 270 7.69 25.83 -5.52
CA ALA A 270 6.88 25.62 -4.32
C ALA A 270 7.11 24.25 -3.67
N GLU A 271 8.24 23.59 -3.92
CA GLU A 271 8.57 22.26 -3.39
C GLU A 271 8.38 22.13 -1.86
N GLN A 272 8.59 23.22 -1.11
CA GLN A 272 8.35 23.31 0.34
C GLN A 272 6.88 23.19 0.77
N ASN A 273 5.93 23.32 -0.16
CA ASN A 273 4.50 23.26 0.12
C ASN A 273 3.92 21.85 -0.02
N LEU A 274 4.66 20.88 -0.55
CA LEU A 274 4.24 19.48 -0.61
C LEU A 274 5.08 18.67 0.38
N ARG A 275 4.45 17.92 1.29
CA ARG A 275 5.16 17.03 2.23
C ARG A 275 4.47 15.68 2.39
N ILE A 276 5.30 14.66 2.54
CA ILE A 276 4.93 13.36 3.09
C ILE A 276 5.42 13.31 4.53
N ASP A 277 4.59 12.80 5.42
CA ASP A 277 4.87 12.73 6.85
C ASP A 277 4.51 11.34 7.36
N TYR A 278 5.53 10.59 7.77
CA TYR A 278 5.39 9.22 8.20
C TYR A 278 5.17 9.12 9.71
N ARG A 279 4.32 8.19 10.11
CA ARG A 279 4.11 7.85 11.52
C ARG A 279 4.17 6.34 11.76
N SER A 280 4.52 5.96 12.98
CA SER A 280 4.45 4.58 13.43
C SER A 280 2.99 4.08 13.51
N GLY A 281 2.83 2.76 13.47
CA GLY A 281 1.54 2.10 13.60
C GLY A 281 0.78 1.98 12.28
N GLY A 282 -0.55 1.81 12.39
CA GLY A 282 -1.41 1.40 11.27
C GLY A 282 -2.37 2.49 10.82
N HIS A 283 -3.50 2.11 10.24
CA HIS A 283 -4.48 3.06 9.70
C HIS A 283 -4.95 4.10 10.74
N SER A 284 -5.29 3.62 11.94
CA SER A 284 -5.59 4.45 13.12
C SER A 284 -4.33 4.67 13.96
N SER A 285 -4.23 5.81 14.64
CA SER A 285 -3.16 6.09 15.62
C SER A 285 -3.67 6.35 17.03
N GLY A 286 -4.97 6.62 17.18
CA GLY A 286 -5.62 6.83 18.47
C GLY A 286 -6.45 5.61 18.87
N LEU A 287 -6.64 5.45 20.17
CA LEU A 287 -7.60 4.47 20.68
C LEU A 287 -9.04 4.93 20.36
N PRO A 288 -10.00 3.99 20.21
CA PRO A 288 -11.42 4.35 20.18
C PRO A 288 -11.80 5.15 21.44
N PRO A 289 -12.68 6.17 21.32
CA PRO A 289 -13.39 6.57 20.11
C PRO A 289 -12.60 7.52 19.18
N GLU A 290 -11.45 8.06 19.61
CA GLU A 290 -10.74 9.12 18.88
C GLU A 290 -10.16 8.66 17.54
N GLN A 291 -9.67 7.41 17.43
CA GLN A 291 -9.06 6.78 16.23
C GLN A 291 -7.82 7.49 15.62
N ILE A 292 -7.68 8.79 15.81
CA ILE A 292 -6.53 9.62 15.48
C ILE A 292 -6.02 10.16 16.81
N SER A 293 -4.76 9.91 17.14
CA SER A 293 -4.16 10.34 18.41
C SER A 293 -4.19 11.87 18.53
N ARG A 294 -4.22 12.39 19.76
CA ARG A 294 -4.10 13.84 19.97
C ARG A 294 -2.82 14.39 19.36
N ALA A 295 -1.70 13.67 19.48
CA ALA A 295 -0.42 14.08 18.90
C ALA A 295 -0.50 14.26 17.38
N ASP A 296 -1.07 13.28 16.67
CA ASP A 296 -1.29 13.37 15.22
C ASP A 296 -2.21 14.53 14.86
N ARG A 297 -3.28 14.75 15.63
CA ARG A 297 -4.20 15.87 15.38
C ARG A 297 -3.51 17.21 15.51
N GLN A 298 -2.70 17.39 16.56
CA GLN A 298 -1.93 18.61 16.74
C GLN A 298 -0.92 18.79 15.61
N ARG A 299 -0.17 17.74 15.23
CA ARG A 299 0.78 17.77 14.12
C ARG A 299 0.11 18.18 12.79
N ASN A 300 -1.09 17.70 12.52
CA ASN A 300 -1.85 18.08 11.34
C ASN A 300 -2.31 19.55 11.36
N LEU A 301 -2.72 20.05 12.53
CA LEU A 301 -3.07 21.47 12.69
C LEU A 301 -1.83 22.38 12.65
N ASP A 302 -0.68 21.91 13.12
CA ASP A 302 0.59 22.63 13.05
C ASP A 302 1.04 22.85 11.60
N TRP A 303 0.87 21.85 10.74
CA TRP A 303 1.09 22.01 9.29
C TRP A 303 0.13 23.03 8.67
N ILE A 304 -1.16 22.99 9.05
CA ILE A 304 -2.16 23.93 8.56
C ILE A 304 -1.83 25.35 9.00
N ASP A 305 -1.50 25.55 10.28
CA ASP A 305 -1.10 26.83 10.84
C ASP A 305 0.11 27.38 10.07
N LEU A 306 1.18 26.59 9.96
CA LEU A 306 2.39 26.94 9.20
C LEU A 306 2.05 27.36 7.76
N SER A 307 1.21 26.57 7.09
CA SER A 307 0.84 26.80 5.69
C SER A 307 -0.03 28.04 5.48
N LEU A 308 -0.78 28.46 6.50
CA LEU A 308 -1.63 29.66 6.48
C LEU A 308 -0.96 30.88 7.12
N GLY A 309 0.37 30.82 7.37
CA GLY A 309 1.13 31.88 8.01
C GLY A 309 0.63 32.18 9.42
N ARG A 310 0.45 31.12 10.22
CA ARG A 310 -0.01 31.13 11.61
C ARG A 310 0.84 30.17 12.44
N GLY A 311 0.63 30.20 13.76
CA GLY A 311 1.26 29.27 14.69
C GLY A 311 2.76 29.50 14.85
N LEU A 312 3.40 28.56 15.55
CA LEU A 312 4.83 28.60 15.88
C LEU A 312 5.64 27.51 15.16
N ALA A 313 4.96 26.58 14.49
CA ALA A 313 5.60 25.48 13.78
C ALA A 313 6.47 26.01 12.64
N LYS A 314 7.61 25.37 12.44
CA LYS A 314 8.61 25.73 11.43
C LYS A 314 8.66 24.69 10.33
N ARG A 315 9.10 25.11 9.14
CA ARG A 315 9.32 24.20 8.00
C ARG A 315 10.27 23.05 8.34
N SER A 316 11.25 23.27 9.21
CA SER A 316 12.20 22.26 9.67
C SER A 316 11.56 21.12 10.48
N GLU A 317 10.34 21.29 11.00
CA GLU A 317 9.60 20.24 11.74
C GLU A 317 8.84 19.27 10.82
N PHE A 318 8.80 19.59 9.51
CA PHE A 318 8.24 18.78 8.44
C PHE A 318 9.32 18.54 7.37
N PRO A 319 10.41 17.83 7.72
CA PRO A 319 11.44 17.47 6.75
C PRO A 319 10.84 16.57 5.66
N GLU A 320 11.47 16.58 4.50
CA GLU A 320 11.24 15.51 3.54
C GLU A 320 12.06 14.30 3.96
N GLU A 321 11.38 13.18 4.18
CA GLU A 321 12.00 11.88 4.45
C GLU A 321 11.45 10.90 3.42
N LEU A 322 12.34 10.27 2.65
CA LEU A 322 12.00 9.20 1.71
C LEU A 322 12.54 7.89 2.28
N ILE A 323 11.68 6.91 2.46
CA ILE A 323 12.02 5.62 3.06
C ILE A 323 12.18 4.50 2.02
N HIS A 324 11.83 4.76 0.75
CA HIS A 324 11.99 3.83 -0.37
C HIS A 324 12.93 4.33 -1.47
N GLU A 325 13.54 5.51 -1.29
CA GLU A 325 14.49 6.05 -2.25
C GLU A 325 15.78 5.22 -2.27
N PHE A 326 16.18 4.81 -3.47
CA PHE A 326 17.42 4.09 -3.70
C PHE A 326 18.14 4.70 -4.90
N ASP A 327 19.34 5.24 -4.64
CA ASP A 327 20.21 5.82 -5.65
C ASP A 327 21.22 4.75 -6.10
N TRP A 328 20.95 4.13 -7.24
CA TRP A 328 21.80 3.07 -7.76
C TRP A 328 23.21 3.55 -8.10
N GLN A 329 23.37 4.79 -8.57
CA GLN A 329 24.69 5.33 -8.91
C GLN A 329 25.55 5.49 -7.65
N LYS A 330 25.01 6.10 -6.60
CA LYS A 330 25.70 6.19 -5.29
C LYS A 330 25.98 4.83 -4.67
N TRP A 331 25.09 3.86 -4.85
CA TRP A 331 25.33 2.49 -4.40
C TRP A 331 26.49 1.85 -5.20
N ASN A 332 26.51 2.05 -6.52
CA ASN A 332 27.49 1.49 -7.44
C ASN A 332 28.91 2.05 -7.22
N GLU A 333 29.03 3.34 -6.91
CA GLU A 333 30.30 4.01 -6.57
C GLU A 333 30.99 3.38 -5.35
N LYS A 334 30.24 2.71 -4.47
CA LYS A 334 30.77 2.05 -3.26
C LYS A 334 31.22 0.60 -3.51
N GLN A 335 31.04 0.08 -4.72
CA GLN A 335 31.37 -1.32 -5.05
C GLN A 335 32.83 -1.46 -5.47
N LYS A 336 33.46 -2.60 -5.15
CA LYS A 336 34.85 -2.86 -5.55
C LYS A 336 34.90 -3.32 -7.01
N PRO A 337 36.01 -3.07 -7.74
CA PRO A 337 36.19 -3.63 -9.08
C PRO A 337 36.04 -5.16 -9.13
N SER A 338 36.53 -5.85 -8.10
CA SER A 338 36.40 -7.31 -7.96
C SER A 338 34.95 -7.79 -7.85
N ASP A 339 34.03 -6.95 -7.33
CA ASP A 339 32.62 -7.32 -7.20
C ASP A 339 31.93 -7.48 -8.56
N ARG A 340 32.49 -6.87 -9.61
CA ARG A 340 31.96 -6.90 -10.98
C ARG A 340 32.41 -8.11 -11.78
N SER A 341 33.45 -8.80 -11.33
CA SER A 341 33.93 -10.02 -11.98
C SER A 341 32.99 -11.17 -11.63
N ASN A 342 32.47 -11.84 -12.64
CA ASN A 342 31.89 -13.18 -12.51
C ASN A 342 32.79 -14.16 -13.26
N ASP A 343 32.95 -15.37 -12.74
CA ASP A 343 33.69 -16.43 -13.41
C ASP A 343 32.77 -17.11 -14.43
N PRO A 344 33.08 -17.08 -15.74
CA PRO A 344 32.28 -17.78 -16.75
C PRO A 344 32.22 -19.30 -16.52
N ALA A 345 33.19 -19.90 -15.81
CA ALA A 345 33.18 -21.31 -15.46
C ALA A 345 32.36 -21.62 -14.19
N ALA A 346 31.90 -20.60 -13.45
CA ALA A 346 31.10 -20.79 -12.25
C ALA A 346 29.79 -21.52 -12.56
N SER A 347 29.38 -22.40 -11.64
CA SER A 347 28.08 -23.06 -11.66
C SER A 347 26.93 -22.04 -11.57
N VAL A 348 25.72 -22.46 -11.96
CA VAL A 348 24.51 -21.63 -11.84
C VAL A 348 24.31 -21.17 -10.40
N ARG A 349 24.51 -22.04 -9.40
CA ARG A 349 24.42 -21.70 -7.97
C ARG A 349 25.38 -20.59 -7.57
N GLU A 350 26.63 -20.65 -8.02
CA GLU A 350 27.64 -19.63 -7.74
C GLU A 350 27.29 -18.29 -8.41
N ARG A 351 26.75 -18.31 -9.63
CA ARG A 351 26.29 -17.10 -10.34
C ARG A 351 25.07 -16.46 -9.67
N ILE A 352 24.14 -17.27 -9.17
CA ILE A 352 23.02 -16.81 -8.34
C ILE A 352 23.57 -16.13 -7.08
N LEU A 353 24.44 -16.80 -6.32
CA LEU A 353 25.05 -16.23 -5.10
C LEU A 353 25.81 -14.94 -5.39
N TRP A 354 26.56 -14.88 -6.50
CA TRP A 354 27.23 -13.67 -6.96
C TRP A 354 26.24 -12.52 -7.16
N SER A 355 25.07 -12.75 -7.79
CA SER A 355 24.06 -11.70 -7.99
C SER A 355 23.43 -11.21 -6.69
N LEU A 356 23.33 -12.09 -5.68
CA LEU A 356 22.79 -11.77 -4.37
C LEU A 356 23.77 -10.96 -3.52
N GLY A 357 25.05 -10.92 -3.90
CA GLY A 357 26.09 -10.19 -3.21
C GLY A 357 26.67 -10.94 -2.01
N GLN A 358 27.42 -10.22 -1.18
CA GLN A 358 28.18 -10.78 -0.07
C GLN A 358 27.41 -10.67 1.24
N VAL A 359 27.11 -11.82 1.84
CA VAL A 359 26.60 -11.90 3.21
C VAL A 359 27.64 -11.28 4.17
N PRO A 360 27.25 -10.38 5.09
CA PRO A 360 28.17 -9.85 6.09
C PRO A 360 28.55 -10.91 7.12
N ASP A 361 29.78 -10.86 7.63
CA ASP A 361 30.27 -11.81 8.63
C ASP A 361 29.42 -11.81 9.93
N ASN A 362 28.87 -10.65 10.28
CA ASN A 362 28.00 -10.48 11.44
C ASN A 362 26.78 -9.62 11.08
N LEU A 363 25.59 -10.13 11.41
CA LEU A 363 24.36 -9.34 11.41
C LEU A 363 24.12 -8.80 12.83
N ALA A 364 23.87 -7.48 12.92
CA ALA A 364 23.67 -6.82 14.20
C ALA A 364 22.55 -7.49 15.01
N ALA A 365 22.76 -7.64 16.32
CA ALA A 365 21.75 -8.16 17.22
C ALA A 365 20.59 -7.15 17.32
N SER A 366 19.35 -7.63 17.17
CA SER A 366 18.15 -6.82 17.36
C SER A 366 17.77 -6.75 18.84
N ASN A 367 17.47 -5.54 19.31
CA ASN A 367 16.90 -5.28 20.65
C ASN A 367 15.40 -5.59 20.73
N GLU A 368 14.79 -6.09 19.66
CA GLU A 368 13.39 -6.44 19.63
C GLU A 368 13.06 -7.61 20.57
N PRO A 369 11.79 -7.72 21.03
CA PRO A 369 11.30 -8.88 21.75
C PRO A 369 11.63 -10.19 21.02
N GLU A 370 11.71 -11.29 21.78
CA GLU A 370 12.08 -12.59 21.19
C GLU A 370 11.09 -13.09 20.12
N PHE A 371 9.80 -12.77 20.28
CA PHE A 371 8.72 -13.16 19.39
C PHE A 371 7.88 -11.94 18.96
N LEU A 372 7.02 -12.12 17.96
CA LEU A 372 5.99 -11.13 17.65
C LEU A 372 5.02 -10.99 18.84
N THR A 373 4.83 -9.76 19.30
CA THR A 373 3.92 -9.41 20.38
C THR A 373 2.46 -9.44 19.93
N GLY A 374 1.53 -9.50 20.89
CA GLY A 374 0.10 -9.39 20.60
C GLY A 374 -0.28 -8.05 19.94
N ALA A 375 0.39 -6.97 20.33
CA ALA A 375 0.18 -5.64 19.75
C ALA A 375 0.64 -5.57 18.29
N GLU A 376 1.82 -6.11 17.97
CA GLU A 376 2.32 -6.22 16.59
C GLU A 376 1.38 -7.08 15.73
N SER A 377 0.94 -8.23 16.22
CA SER A 377 -0.01 -9.07 15.47
C SER A 377 -1.39 -8.43 15.28
N THR A 378 -1.84 -7.61 16.23
CA THR A 378 -3.08 -6.84 16.11
C THR A 378 -2.93 -5.73 15.06
N LEU A 379 -1.81 -5.00 15.09
CA LEU A 379 -1.45 -3.97 14.11
C LEU A 379 -1.45 -4.53 12.68
N MET A 380 -0.80 -5.68 12.49
CA MET A 380 -0.68 -6.35 11.19
C MET A 380 -1.93 -7.15 10.81
N THR A 381 -2.92 -7.23 11.71
CA THR A 381 -4.19 -7.94 11.52
C THR A 381 -4.04 -9.43 11.21
N HIS A 382 -3.04 -10.10 11.81
CA HIS A 382 -2.72 -11.51 11.52
C HIS A 382 -3.85 -12.50 11.80
N ASP A 383 -4.74 -12.16 12.73
CA ASP A 383 -5.88 -13.00 13.12
C ASP A 383 -7.19 -12.58 12.40
N ARG A 384 -7.09 -11.69 11.41
CA ARG A 384 -8.22 -11.32 10.57
C ARG A 384 -8.55 -12.48 9.63
N TRP A 385 -9.81 -12.88 9.61
CA TRP A 385 -10.31 -14.04 8.85
C TRP A 385 -9.80 -15.41 9.33
N THR A 386 -9.35 -15.53 10.59
CA THR A 386 -8.97 -16.82 11.19
C THR A 386 -10.14 -17.81 11.15
N PRO A 387 -9.98 -18.97 10.49
CA PRO A 387 -10.98 -20.03 10.52
C PRO A 387 -11.04 -20.73 11.88
N LYS A 388 -12.16 -21.39 12.16
CA LYS A 388 -12.36 -22.10 13.44
C LYS A 388 -11.31 -23.23 13.60
N GLY A 389 -10.61 -23.22 14.74
CA GLY A 389 -9.63 -24.25 15.08
C GLY A 389 -8.26 -24.07 14.43
N VAL A 390 -8.02 -22.98 13.68
CA VAL A 390 -6.66 -22.62 13.27
C VAL A 390 -5.99 -21.85 14.40
N ARG A 391 -4.83 -22.35 14.81
CA ARG A 391 -3.98 -21.76 15.86
C ARG A 391 -2.82 -21.01 15.23
N ARG A 392 -2.44 -19.90 15.87
CA ARG A 392 -1.24 -19.10 15.57
C ARG A 392 -0.27 -19.21 16.74
N VAL A 393 0.98 -19.58 16.47
CA VAL A 393 2.07 -19.62 17.45
C VAL A 393 3.22 -18.74 16.96
N PRO A 394 3.59 -17.66 17.68
CA PRO A 394 4.79 -16.90 17.37
C PRO A 394 6.05 -17.77 17.40
N ILE A 395 6.90 -17.60 16.39
CA ILE A 395 8.16 -18.34 16.23
C ILE A 395 9.31 -17.38 15.90
N ARG A 396 10.55 -17.87 16.10
CA ARG A 396 11.77 -17.23 15.63
C ARG A 396 12.74 -18.24 15.03
N PHE A 397 13.53 -17.81 14.06
CA PHE A 397 14.56 -18.63 13.42
C PHE A 397 15.69 -17.77 12.84
N GLY A 398 16.79 -18.42 12.45
CA GLY A 398 17.95 -17.75 11.86
C GLY A 398 18.48 -16.60 12.70
N HIS A 399 18.75 -15.47 12.05
CA HIS A 399 19.22 -14.23 12.68
C HIS A 399 18.09 -13.44 13.34
N ARG A 400 17.34 -14.11 14.24
CA ARG A 400 16.18 -13.55 14.97
C ARG A 400 15.05 -13.05 14.07
N VAL A 401 14.82 -13.70 12.92
CA VAL A 401 13.63 -13.44 12.12
C VAL A 401 12.42 -13.88 12.93
N ARG A 402 11.48 -12.95 13.16
CA ARG A 402 10.25 -13.19 13.92
C ARG A 402 9.11 -13.45 12.94
N GLY A 403 8.31 -14.46 13.23
CA GLY A 403 7.18 -14.85 12.40
C GLY A 403 6.10 -15.56 13.20
N ASN A 404 5.18 -16.19 12.49
CA ASN A 404 4.12 -17.00 13.07
C ASN A 404 4.06 -18.36 12.35
N LEU A 405 3.80 -19.40 13.14
CA LEU A 405 3.39 -20.72 12.67
C LEU A 405 1.87 -20.82 12.74
N PHE A 406 1.23 -21.23 11.65
CA PHE A 406 -0.20 -21.50 11.58
C PHE A 406 -0.46 -22.98 11.32
N PHE A 407 -1.37 -23.59 12.08
CA PHE A 407 -1.77 -24.98 11.90
C PHE A 407 -3.17 -25.20 12.49
N LYS A 408 -3.84 -26.29 12.10
CA LYS A 408 -5.16 -26.63 12.65
C LYS A 408 -5.02 -27.52 13.88
N ASP A 409 -5.67 -27.14 14.98
CA ASP A 409 -5.69 -27.94 16.20
C ASP A 409 -6.31 -29.33 15.96
N GLY A 410 -5.78 -30.33 16.66
CA GLY A 410 -6.28 -31.72 16.60
C GLY A 410 -5.89 -32.49 15.34
N GLN A 411 -5.01 -31.94 14.49
CA GLN A 411 -4.40 -32.72 13.40
C GLN A 411 -3.33 -33.69 13.88
N ALA A 412 -3.12 -34.75 13.09
CA ALA A 412 -2.10 -35.75 13.33
C ALA A 412 -0.69 -35.14 13.31
N ASP A 413 0.20 -35.70 14.14
CA ASP A 413 1.62 -35.39 14.12
C ASP A 413 2.26 -35.71 12.74
N ASN A 414 3.43 -35.12 12.48
CA ASN A 414 4.18 -35.22 11.21
C ASN A 414 3.51 -34.43 10.07
N MET A 415 3.28 -33.14 10.29
CA MET A 415 2.63 -32.24 9.34
C MET A 415 3.60 -31.79 8.23
N ALA A 416 3.14 -31.79 6.97
CA ALA A 416 3.84 -31.13 5.88
C ALA A 416 3.92 -29.61 6.15
N VAL A 417 5.09 -29.02 5.90
CA VAL A 417 5.38 -27.61 6.19
C VAL A 417 5.35 -26.79 4.90
N VAL A 418 4.73 -25.62 4.95
CA VAL A 418 4.78 -24.63 3.87
C VAL A 418 5.43 -23.36 4.40
N ILE A 419 6.51 -22.94 3.76
CA ILE A 419 7.11 -21.62 3.98
C ILE A 419 6.45 -20.65 3.00
N TRP A 420 5.63 -19.75 3.54
CA TRP A 420 4.91 -18.75 2.76
C TRP A 420 5.77 -17.51 2.53
N LEU A 421 6.03 -17.20 1.26
CA LEU A 421 6.83 -16.06 0.82
C LEU A 421 5.93 -15.08 0.06
N HIS A 422 5.70 -13.93 0.67
CA HIS A 422 4.66 -12.98 0.28
C HIS A 422 5.10 -12.01 -0.84
N PRO A 423 4.16 -11.26 -1.47
CA PRO A 423 4.48 -10.37 -2.59
C PRO A 423 5.02 -9.00 -2.10
N LEU A 424 4.97 -7.95 -2.95
CA LEU A 424 5.49 -6.58 -2.68
C LEU A 424 4.61 -5.81 -1.66
N SER A 425 4.35 -6.44 -0.52
CA SER A 425 3.41 -6.00 0.50
C SER A 425 4.09 -5.09 1.54
N TYR A 426 4.44 -3.86 1.14
CA TYR A 426 5.23 -2.94 1.97
C TYR A 426 4.60 -2.66 3.34
N HIS A 427 3.28 -2.55 3.39
CA HIS A 427 2.54 -2.11 4.58
C HIS A 427 2.07 -3.29 5.45
N SER A 428 1.69 -4.42 4.85
CA SER A 428 1.04 -5.56 5.52
C SER A 428 1.88 -6.83 5.55
N GLY A 429 3.05 -6.84 4.90
CA GLY A 429 3.99 -7.96 4.97
C GLY A 429 3.37 -9.26 4.47
N TYR A 430 3.47 -10.34 5.25
CA TYR A 430 2.89 -11.63 4.84
C TYR A 430 1.36 -11.69 4.88
N ASN A 431 0.70 -10.71 5.51
CA ASN A 431 -0.74 -10.65 5.60
C ASN A 431 -1.38 -10.12 4.31
N GLU A 432 -2.47 -10.78 3.88
CA GLU A 432 -3.23 -10.39 2.70
C GLU A 432 -4.26 -9.31 3.08
N GLY A 433 -3.96 -8.03 2.82
CA GLY A 433 -4.82 -6.91 3.20
C GLY A 433 -6.07 -6.72 2.32
N TYR A 434 -5.91 -6.93 1.00
CA TYR A 434 -6.95 -6.79 -0.02
C TYR A 434 -6.94 -7.97 -0.99
N GLY A 435 -8.12 -8.33 -1.53
CA GLY A 435 -8.28 -9.45 -2.45
C GLY A 435 -8.65 -10.77 -1.79
N VAL A 436 -8.79 -10.79 -0.45
CA VAL A 436 -9.13 -11.99 0.31
C VAL A 436 -10.48 -12.56 -0.08
N GLN A 437 -10.51 -13.85 -0.42
CA GLN A 437 -11.73 -14.60 -0.74
C GLN A 437 -11.99 -15.65 0.35
N GLY A 438 -12.73 -15.29 1.41
CA GLY A 438 -13.04 -16.17 2.53
C GLY A 438 -12.02 -16.11 3.65
N THR A 439 -10.78 -16.55 3.40
CA THR A 439 -9.65 -16.47 4.36
C THR A 439 -8.32 -16.25 3.64
N THR A 440 -7.28 -15.87 4.38
CA THR A 440 -5.93 -15.61 3.87
C THR A 440 -5.23 -16.92 3.44
N VAL A 441 -4.15 -16.81 2.66
CA VAL A 441 -3.36 -17.98 2.24
C VAL A 441 -2.91 -18.86 3.40
N TYR A 442 -2.26 -18.29 4.41
CA TYR A 442 -1.69 -19.07 5.52
C TYR A 442 -2.77 -19.75 6.36
N HIS A 443 -3.95 -19.12 6.50
CA HIS A 443 -5.09 -19.75 7.14
C HIS A 443 -5.71 -20.87 6.29
N ARG A 444 -5.88 -20.67 4.97
CA ARG A 444 -6.42 -21.69 4.08
C ARG A 444 -5.53 -22.92 4.02
N LEU A 445 -4.22 -22.72 3.98
CA LEU A 445 -3.23 -23.80 4.02
C LEU A 445 -3.31 -24.56 5.36
N ALA A 446 -3.36 -23.86 6.49
CA ALA A 446 -3.54 -24.48 7.80
C ALA A 446 -4.83 -25.30 7.90
N GLU A 447 -5.96 -24.78 7.40
CA GLU A 447 -7.22 -25.54 7.33
C GLU A 447 -7.14 -26.81 6.48
N ASN A 448 -6.24 -26.81 5.50
CA ASN A 448 -6.03 -27.91 4.56
C ASN A 448 -4.91 -28.88 4.96
N GLY A 449 -4.37 -28.72 6.17
CA GLY A 449 -3.51 -29.68 6.82
C GLY A 449 -2.02 -29.46 6.72
N PHE A 450 -1.61 -28.22 6.44
CA PHE A 450 -0.22 -27.82 6.45
C PHE A 450 0.12 -27.06 7.74
N ALA A 451 1.35 -27.20 8.19
CA ALA A 451 1.95 -26.25 9.13
C ALA A 451 2.57 -25.12 8.31
N VAL A 452 2.18 -23.88 8.54
CA VAL A 452 2.56 -22.75 7.68
C VAL A 452 3.44 -21.78 8.44
N ILE A 453 4.69 -21.64 7.99
CA ILE A 453 5.62 -20.63 8.47
C ILE A 453 5.38 -19.36 7.65
N ALA A 454 4.99 -18.28 8.31
CA ALA A 454 4.79 -16.98 7.69
C ALA A 454 5.54 -15.89 8.48
N TYR A 455 6.27 -15.04 7.76
CA TYR A 455 7.10 -13.99 8.33
C TYR A 455 7.25 -12.84 7.34
N ASP A 456 7.58 -11.65 7.85
CA ASP A 456 7.84 -10.50 7.00
C ASP A 456 9.22 -10.60 6.37
N GLN A 457 9.29 -10.46 5.05
CA GLN A 457 10.55 -10.37 4.31
C GLN A 457 11.19 -8.99 4.52
N CYS A 458 12.52 -8.92 4.36
CA CYS A 458 13.29 -7.68 4.53
C CYS A 458 12.69 -6.51 3.73
N GLY A 459 12.36 -5.39 4.39
CA GLY A 459 11.77 -4.22 3.75
C GLY A 459 10.25 -4.22 3.62
N PHE A 460 9.56 -5.17 4.26
CA PHE A 460 8.11 -5.28 4.24
C PHE A 460 7.54 -5.45 5.65
N GLY A 461 6.27 -5.08 5.84
CA GLY A 461 5.55 -5.27 7.10
C GLY A 461 6.29 -4.64 8.29
N LEU A 462 6.48 -5.39 9.37
CA LEU A 462 7.20 -4.94 10.56
C LEU A 462 8.70 -4.72 10.31
N ARG A 463 9.23 -5.26 9.20
CA ARG A 463 10.62 -5.08 8.75
C ARG A 463 10.75 -4.02 7.66
N LEU A 464 9.76 -3.14 7.50
CA LEU A 464 9.78 -2.06 6.51
C LEU A 464 11.05 -1.22 6.59
N LEU A 465 11.40 -0.73 7.78
CA LEU A 465 12.55 0.16 7.97
C LEU A 465 13.89 -0.56 7.87
N GLU A 466 13.94 -1.88 8.06
CA GLU A 466 15.14 -2.66 7.71
C GLU A 466 15.47 -2.48 6.22
N GLY A 467 14.46 -2.42 5.36
CA GLY A 467 14.63 -2.19 3.93
C GLY A 467 15.14 -0.79 3.58
N ARG A 468 14.76 0.24 4.34
CA ARG A 468 15.24 1.62 4.20
C ARG A 468 16.74 1.69 4.50
N ASP A 469 17.15 1.08 5.62
CA ASP A 469 18.52 1.19 6.13
C ASP A 469 19.46 0.12 5.56
N PHE A 470 18.94 -0.82 4.77
CA PHE A 470 19.65 -2.03 4.35
C PHE A 470 21.00 -1.75 3.69
N TYR A 471 21.01 -0.92 2.64
CA TYR A 471 22.23 -0.67 1.85
C TYR A 471 23.21 0.29 2.53
N HIS A 472 22.77 1.00 3.57
CA HIS A 472 23.67 1.72 4.46
C HIS A 472 24.51 0.75 5.30
N HIS A 473 23.87 -0.27 5.87
CA HIS A 473 24.54 -1.27 6.72
C HIS A 473 25.23 -2.39 5.92
N HIS A 474 24.69 -2.75 4.76
CA HIS A 474 25.13 -3.92 3.98
C HIS A 474 25.35 -3.57 2.50
N PRO A 475 26.30 -2.68 2.18
CA PRO A 475 26.45 -2.11 0.83
C PRO A 475 26.85 -3.12 -0.25
N ARG A 476 27.45 -4.27 0.11
CA ARG A 476 27.85 -5.32 -0.84
C ARG A 476 26.88 -6.50 -0.91
N TRP A 477 25.78 -6.46 -0.15
CA TRP A 477 24.74 -7.48 -0.16
C TRP A 477 23.50 -6.98 -0.90
N SER A 478 22.48 -7.82 -1.05
CA SER A 478 21.20 -7.46 -1.66
C SER A 478 20.03 -7.79 -0.75
N ARG A 479 18.94 -7.03 -0.85
CA ARG A 479 17.72 -7.30 -0.08
C ARG A 479 17.13 -8.66 -0.41
N LEU A 480 17.14 -9.08 -1.68
CA LEU A 480 16.71 -10.44 -2.05
C LEU A 480 17.66 -11.50 -1.49
N GLY A 481 18.97 -11.21 -1.39
CA GLY A 481 19.92 -12.07 -0.69
C GLY A 481 19.56 -12.28 0.79
N ARG A 482 19.13 -11.21 1.48
CA ARG A 482 18.60 -11.30 2.84
C ARG A 482 17.32 -12.14 2.91
N MET A 483 16.39 -11.96 1.97
CA MET A 483 15.16 -12.76 1.90
C MET A 483 15.43 -14.25 1.69
N VAL A 484 16.37 -14.58 0.79
CA VAL A 484 16.80 -15.96 0.51
C VAL A 484 17.45 -16.58 1.74
N MET A 485 18.32 -15.84 2.43
CA MET A 485 18.90 -16.30 3.71
C MET A 485 17.81 -16.58 4.74
N ASP A 486 16.87 -15.65 4.95
CA ASP A 486 15.81 -15.80 5.95
C ASP A 486 14.91 -17.01 5.62
N ALA A 487 14.60 -17.24 4.34
CA ALA A 487 13.81 -18.39 3.90
C ALA A 487 14.55 -19.72 4.11
N ARG A 488 15.86 -19.79 3.85
CA ARG A 488 16.69 -20.97 4.17
C ARG A 488 16.75 -21.23 5.66
N ALA A 489 16.74 -20.17 6.48
CA ALA A 489 16.64 -20.31 7.93
C ALA A 489 15.27 -20.84 8.38
N ALA A 490 14.18 -20.48 7.69
CA ALA A 490 12.87 -21.09 7.91
C ALA A 490 12.86 -22.60 7.53
N VAL A 491 13.57 -23.00 6.46
CA VAL A 491 13.80 -24.41 6.13
C VAL A 491 14.56 -25.12 7.26
N SER A 492 15.64 -24.51 7.77
CA SER A 492 16.38 -25.03 8.93
C SER A 492 15.49 -25.16 10.18
N PHE A 493 14.59 -24.22 10.45
CA PHE A 493 13.62 -24.35 11.54
C PHE A 493 12.71 -25.57 11.34
N ALA A 494 12.20 -25.78 10.13
CA ALA A 494 11.30 -26.89 9.81
C ALA A 494 12.00 -28.27 9.85
N VAL A 495 13.21 -28.37 9.31
CA VAL A 495 13.93 -29.64 9.12
C VAL A 495 14.77 -30.00 10.36
N GLU A 496 15.44 -29.02 10.94
CA GLU A 496 16.48 -29.21 11.97
C GLU A 496 16.01 -28.78 13.36
N GLY A 497 14.90 -28.02 13.46
CA GLY A 497 14.47 -27.42 14.72
C GLY A 497 15.29 -26.19 15.13
N ASN A 498 16.05 -25.60 14.20
CA ASN A 498 16.91 -24.45 14.45
C ASN A 498 16.11 -23.15 14.63
N GLY A 499 15.63 -22.92 15.86
CA GLY A 499 14.89 -21.72 16.25
C GLY A 499 14.19 -21.88 17.60
N ALA A 500 13.09 -21.16 17.81
CA ALA A 500 12.25 -21.31 18.98
C ALA A 500 10.79 -20.97 18.68
N SER A 501 9.87 -21.47 19.49
CA SER A 501 8.44 -21.14 19.48
C SER A 501 8.00 -20.65 20.85
N SER A 502 7.03 -19.74 20.90
CA SER A 502 6.52 -19.20 22.17
C SER A 502 5.57 -20.16 22.89
N ALA A 503 5.20 -21.27 22.24
CA ALA A 503 4.34 -22.33 22.76
C ALA A 503 4.66 -23.66 22.05
N ALA A 504 4.07 -24.76 22.52
CA ALA A 504 4.18 -26.06 21.85
C ALA A 504 3.65 -25.98 20.41
N ILE A 505 4.35 -26.66 19.50
CA ILE A 505 4.06 -26.77 18.07
C ILE A 505 4.03 -28.25 17.67
N PRO A 506 3.31 -28.64 16.61
CA PRO A 506 3.26 -30.03 16.14
C PRO A 506 4.61 -30.50 15.60
N ASN A 507 4.81 -31.83 15.54
CA ASN A 507 5.95 -32.39 14.85
C ASN A 507 5.82 -32.19 13.33
N PHE A 508 6.91 -31.83 12.67
CA PHE A 508 6.95 -31.59 11.23
C PHE A 508 7.45 -32.83 10.46
N ASP A 509 6.87 -33.05 9.28
CA ASP A 509 7.42 -33.95 8.29
C ASP A 509 8.61 -33.26 7.59
N LYS A 510 9.81 -33.66 8.01
CA LYS A 510 11.08 -33.10 7.54
C LYS A 510 11.33 -33.34 6.05
N ASN A 511 10.65 -34.32 5.45
CA ASN A 511 10.76 -34.64 4.03
C ASN A 511 9.70 -33.91 3.18
N ARG A 512 8.79 -33.16 3.82
CA ARG A 512 7.68 -32.47 3.15
C ARG A 512 7.65 -30.98 3.51
N VAL A 513 8.77 -30.31 3.25
CA VAL A 513 8.92 -28.84 3.39
C VAL A 513 8.82 -28.17 2.02
N PHE A 514 7.76 -27.41 1.80
CA PHE A 514 7.48 -26.73 0.53
C PHE A 514 7.74 -25.24 0.62
N LEU A 515 8.22 -24.66 -0.49
CA LEU A 515 8.27 -23.22 -0.68
C LEU A 515 7.05 -22.78 -1.50
N LEU A 516 6.31 -21.80 -1.02
CA LEU A 516 5.22 -21.18 -1.77
C LEU A 516 5.47 -19.68 -1.86
N GLY A 517 5.73 -19.20 -3.08
CA GLY A 517 6.03 -17.81 -3.36
C GLY A 517 5.04 -17.16 -4.33
N TYR A 518 4.66 -15.92 -4.03
CA TYR A 518 3.88 -15.06 -4.93
C TYR A 518 4.58 -13.73 -5.19
N SER A 519 4.63 -13.27 -6.45
CA SER A 519 5.33 -12.04 -6.85
C SER A 519 6.81 -12.07 -6.42
N THR A 520 7.30 -11.09 -5.65
CA THR A 520 8.66 -11.14 -5.06
C THR A 520 8.95 -12.38 -4.22
N GLY A 521 7.93 -12.96 -3.56
CA GLY A 521 8.09 -14.21 -2.85
C GLY A 521 8.39 -15.40 -3.77
N ALA A 522 7.93 -15.35 -5.04
CA ALA A 522 8.29 -16.35 -6.04
C ALA A 522 9.78 -16.30 -6.40
N LEU A 523 10.36 -15.09 -6.46
CA LEU A 523 11.80 -14.91 -6.67
C LEU A 523 12.61 -15.52 -5.53
N ALA A 524 12.21 -15.24 -4.28
CA ALA A 524 12.84 -15.83 -3.11
C ALA A 524 12.69 -17.36 -3.12
N ALA A 525 11.50 -17.88 -3.44
CA ALA A 525 11.24 -19.32 -3.52
C ALA A 525 12.12 -20.03 -4.56
N MET A 526 12.24 -19.46 -5.78
CA MET A 526 13.10 -20.01 -6.84
C MET A 526 14.56 -20.09 -6.40
N TYR A 527 15.08 -19.03 -5.78
CA TYR A 527 16.49 -18.95 -5.42
C TYR A 527 16.79 -19.86 -4.23
N VAL A 528 15.90 -19.94 -3.24
CA VAL A 528 16.02 -20.91 -2.14
C VAL A 528 15.95 -22.33 -2.68
N GLY A 529 15.02 -22.61 -3.62
CA GLY A 529 14.93 -23.89 -4.29
C GLY A 529 16.23 -24.30 -4.96
N ALA A 530 16.85 -23.40 -5.73
CA ALA A 530 18.13 -23.65 -6.38
C ALA A 530 19.31 -23.82 -5.41
N LEU A 531 19.26 -23.23 -4.21
CA LEU A 531 20.37 -23.17 -3.26
C LEU A 531 20.23 -24.09 -2.04
N ASP A 532 19.09 -24.74 -1.86
CA ASP A 532 18.79 -25.53 -0.67
C ASP A 532 18.13 -26.86 -1.03
N ASP A 533 18.90 -27.94 -0.96
CA ASP A 533 18.48 -29.28 -1.40
C ASP A 533 17.47 -29.95 -0.46
N ARG A 534 17.18 -29.35 0.71
CA ARG A 534 16.29 -29.92 1.73
C ARG A 534 14.80 -29.70 1.45
N VAL A 535 14.44 -28.86 0.48
CA VAL A 535 13.03 -28.59 0.15
C VAL A 535 12.43 -29.70 -0.70
N ALA A 536 11.19 -30.08 -0.40
CA ALA A 536 10.44 -31.13 -1.08
C ALA A 536 9.83 -30.66 -2.40
N GLY A 537 9.58 -29.36 -2.55
CA GLY A 537 9.05 -28.79 -3.77
C GLY A 537 8.92 -27.27 -3.70
N VAL A 538 8.87 -26.64 -4.87
CA VAL A 538 8.82 -25.19 -5.03
C VAL A 538 7.62 -24.79 -5.87
N ALA A 539 6.77 -23.92 -5.35
CA ALA A 539 5.64 -23.36 -6.08
C ALA A 539 5.76 -21.84 -6.21
N CYS A 540 5.67 -21.34 -7.44
CA CYS A 540 5.89 -19.95 -7.78
C CYS A 540 4.72 -19.41 -8.61
N PHE A 541 4.05 -18.40 -8.08
CA PHE A 541 2.94 -17.72 -8.74
C PHE A 541 3.38 -16.32 -9.15
N SER A 542 3.45 -16.06 -10.47
CA SER A 542 3.85 -14.77 -11.05
C SER A 542 5.18 -14.23 -10.50
N GLY A 543 5.49 -12.94 -10.74
CA GLY A 543 6.58 -12.24 -10.05
C GLY A 543 7.95 -12.26 -10.71
N TRP A 544 8.08 -12.86 -11.88
CA TRP A 544 9.34 -12.96 -12.60
C TRP A 544 9.11 -12.85 -14.12
N THR A 545 10.17 -12.49 -14.82
CA THR A 545 10.28 -12.49 -16.28
C THR A 545 11.77 -12.71 -16.61
N PRO A 546 12.13 -13.35 -17.73
CA PRO A 546 13.52 -13.62 -18.07
C PRO A 546 14.43 -12.38 -17.96
N LEU A 547 15.61 -12.58 -17.40
CA LEU A 547 16.56 -11.49 -17.14
C LEU A 547 17.18 -10.96 -18.43
N ARG A 548 17.42 -11.82 -19.43
CA ARG A 548 18.18 -11.49 -20.64
C ARG A 548 17.32 -10.98 -21.80
N ILE A 549 16.13 -11.55 -21.96
CA ILE A 549 15.35 -11.42 -23.20
C ILE A 549 14.01 -10.69 -23.05
N ALA A 550 13.59 -10.34 -21.82
CA ALA A 550 12.30 -9.70 -21.61
C ALA A 550 12.26 -8.27 -22.17
N ASN A 551 11.21 -7.94 -22.92
CA ASN A 551 10.98 -6.59 -23.40
C ASN A 551 10.61 -5.65 -22.24
N LYS A 552 11.35 -4.55 -22.07
CA LYS A 552 11.15 -3.59 -20.97
C LYS A 552 9.80 -2.86 -21.05
N GLU A 553 9.26 -2.61 -22.24
CA GLU A 553 7.95 -1.97 -22.40
C GLU A 553 6.82 -2.92 -22.01
N VAL A 554 6.91 -4.19 -22.46
CA VAL A 554 5.92 -5.24 -22.15
C VAL A 554 5.92 -5.56 -20.65
N ALA A 555 7.10 -5.74 -20.06
CA ALA A 555 7.25 -6.07 -18.63
C ALA A 555 7.25 -4.83 -17.71
N THR A 556 6.77 -3.67 -18.17
CA THR A 556 6.72 -2.40 -17.41
C THR A 556 8.01 -2.12 -16.60
N GLY A 557 9.16 -2.17 -17.27
CA GLY A 557 10.49 -1.94 -16.70
C GLY A 557 11.43 -3.15 -16.74
N GLY A 558 10.94 -4.36 -17.02
CA GLY A 558 11.78 -5.56 -17.10
C GLY A 558 12.60 -5.78 -15.82
N ASN A 559 13.86 -6.17 -15.95
CA ASN A 559 14.74 -6.42 -14.78
C ASN A 559 15.12 -5.14 -13.99
N ARG A 560 14.86 -3.93 -14.52
CA ARG A 560 15.02 -2.65 -13.79
C ARG A 560 14.14 -2.56 -12.56
N LEU A 561 13.03 -3.29 -12.56
CA LEU A 561 12.19 -3.47 -11.37
C LEU A 561 13.00 -4.07 -10.20
N LEU A 562 13.94 -4.98 -10.49
CA LEU A 562 14.73 -5.67 -9.49
C LEU A 562 15.94 -4.86 -9.03
N TRP A 563 16.67 -4.20 -9.92
CA TRP A 563 17.92 -3.52 -9.52
C TRP A 563 17.74 -2.08 -9.08
N GLU A 564 16.71 -1.38 -9.59
CA GLU A 564 16.47 0.02 -9.27
C GLU A 564 15.17 0.21 -8.48
N LEU A 565 14.02 -0.07 -9.10
CA LEU A 565 12.72 0.38 -8.58
C LEU A 565 12.43 -0.18 -7.18
N HIS A 566 12.63 -1.49 -7.01
CA HIS A 566 12.49 -2.17 -5.73
C HIS A 566 13.85 -2.51 -5.10
N ALA A 567 14.97 -2.14 -5.72
CA ALA A 567 16.35 -2.40 -5.26
C ALA A 567 16.50 -3.73 -4.50
N LEU A 568 16.08 -4.82 -5.14
CA LEU A 568 16.13 -6.19 -4.64
C LEU A 568 17.45 -6.87 -5.01
N GLN A 569 17.98 -6.62 -6.21
CA GLN A 569 19.26 -7.15 -6.72
C GLN A 569 20.04 -6.08 -7.51
N PRO A 570 20.68 -5.12 -6.82
CA PRO A 570 21.33 -3.97 -7.48
C PRO A 570 22.43 -4.33 -8.48
N ARG A 571 23.12 -5.48 -8.32
CA ARG A 571 24.19 -5.92 -9.23
C ARG A 571 23.73 -6.11 -10.68
N LEU A 572 22.44 -6.41 -10.90
CA LEU A 572 21.91 -6.56 -12.27
C LEU A 572 21.99 -5.24 -13.06
N GLY A 573 22.03 -4.08 -12.39
CA GLY A 573 22.16 -2.79 -13.05
C GLY A 573 23.49 -2.60 -13.80
N TRP A 574 24.53 -3.41 -13.54
CA TRP A 574 25.77 -3.39 -14.33
C TRP A 574 25.61 -3.88 -15.77
N PHE A 575 24.48 -4.52 -16.05
CA PHE A 575 24.11 -5.05 -17.37
C PHE A 575 22.97 -4.27 -18.01
N ASP A 576 22.59 -3.09 -17.49
CA ASP A 576 21.56 -2.27 -18.15
C ASP A 576 22.01 -1.91 -19.59
N GLY A 577 21.20 -2.29 -20.58
CA GLY A 577 21.52 -2.19 -22.01
C GLY A 577 22.42 -3.30 -22.57
N ARG A 578 22.85 -4.25 -21.72
CA ARG A 578 23.66 -5.43 -22.06
C ARG A 578 23.10 -6.68 -21.37
N GLU A 579 21.78 -6.79 -21.30
CA GLU A 579 21.09 -7.81 -20.51
C GLU A 579 21.44 -9.24 -20.94
N ALA A 580 21.80 -9.44 -22.22
CA ALA A 580 22.27 -10.72 -22.74
C ALA A 580 23.54 -11.24 -22.02
N GLU A 581 24.33 -10.36 -21.39
CA GLU A 581 25.54 -10.72 -20.64
C GLU A 581 25.27 -11.11 -19.18
N ILE A 582 24.02 -11.06 -18.71
CA ILE A 582 23.68 -11.47 -17.34
C ILE A 582 24.05 -12.96 -17.16
N PRO A 583 24.78 -13.33 -16.08
CA PRO A 583 25.46 -14.62 -15.98
C PRO A 583 24.53 -15.83 -15.88
N PHE A 584 23.26 -15.64 -15.53
CA PHE A 584 22.23 -16.67 -15.53
C PHE A 584 20.87 -16.07 -15.91
N ASP A 585 19.90 -16.92 -16.23
CA ASP A 585 18.49 -16.55 -16.43
C ASP A 585 17.58 -17.55 -15.70
N TYR A 586 16.26 -17.33 -15.69
CA TYR A 586 15.32 -18.16 -14.92
C TYR A 586 15.20 -19.60 -15.42
N HIS A 587 15.51 -19.91 -16.68
CA HIS A 587 15.62 -21.30 -17.12
C HIS A 587 16.77 -22.04 -16.40
N ASP A 588 17.91 -21.36 -16.20
CA ASP A 588 19.03 -21.90 -15.40
C ASP A 588 18.59 -22.15 -13.95
N VAL A 589 17.90 -21.19 -13.34
CA VAL A 589 17.41 -21.29 -11.95
C VAL A 589 16.41 -22.44 -11.78
N ILE A 590 15.44 -22.57 -12.69
CA ILE A 590 14.47 -23.67 -12.68
C ILE A 590 15.20 -25.01 -12.88
N GLY A 591 16.21 -25.04 -13.75
CA GLY A 591 17.07 -26.20 -13.98
C GLY A 591 17.78 -26.70 -12.72
N GLU A 592 18.15 -25.82 -11.78
CA GLU A 592 18.74 -26.17 -10.46
C GLU A 592 17.69 -26.64 -9.44
N VAL A 593 16.44 -26.22 -9.58
CA VAL A 593 15.34 -26.74 -8.75
C VAL A 593 15.07 -28.19 -9.13
N LEU A 594 15.10 -28.51 -10.43
CA LEU A 594 15.05 -29.89 -10.92
C LEU A 594 16.28 -30.66 -10.40
N PRO A 595 16.11 -31.84 -9.78
CA PRO A 595 15.04 -32.83 -10.02
C PRO A 595 13.89 -32.82 -9.00
N ARG A 596 13.65 -31.73 -8.27
CA ARG A 596 12.52 -31.66 -7.32
C ARG A 596 11.26 -31.11 -7.98
N PRO A 597 10.07 -31.50 -7.49
CA PRO A 597 8.80 -30.96 -7.98
C PRO A 597 8.77 -29.43 -7.97
N CYS A 598 8.41 -28.85 -9.11
CA CYS A 598 8.30 -27.41 -9.31
C CYS A 598 6.97 -27.05 -9.98
N LEU A 599 6.17 -26.21 -9.34
CA LEU A 599 4.94 -25.64 -9.89
C LEU A 599 5.16 -24.17 -10.25
N ILE A 600 5.07 -23.85 -11.53
CA ILE A 600 5.17 -22.49 -12.06
C ILE A 600 3.81 -22.05 -12.60
N VAL A 601 3.30 -20.91 -12.15
CA VAL A 601 2.06 -20.31 -12.66
C VAL A 601 2.30 -18.90 -13.15
N THR A 602 2.16 -18.67 -14.46
CA THR A 602 2.44 -17.38 -15.11
C THR A 602 1.25 -16.94 -15.96
N PRO A 603 0.35 -16.10 -15.43
CA PRO A 603 -0.82 -15.61 -16.16
C PRO A 603 -0.44 -14.81 -17.42
N LYS A 604 -1.22 -14.97 -18.50
CA LYS A 604 -0.95 -14.36 -19.81
C LYS A 604 -1.03 -12.83 -19.82
N HIS A 605 -1.82 -12.24 -18.92
CA HIS A 605 -2.03 -10.79 -18.84
C HIS A 605 -1.34 -10.16 -17.63
N ASN A 606 -0.20 -10.70 -17.22
CA ASN A 606 0.61 -10.10 -16.16
C ASN A 606 1.42 -8.91 -16.70
N ARG A 607 1.00 -7.68 -16.38
CA ARG A 607 1.69 -6.45 -16.80
C ARG A 607 3.15 -6.28 -16.34
N PHE A 608 3.61 -7.11 -15.40
CA PHE A 608 4.99 -7.09 -14.90
C PHE A 608 5.87 -8.16 -15.54
N ALA A 609 5.37 -8.89 -16.55
CA ALA A 609 6.10 -9.96 -17.19
C ALA A 609 5.85 -10.00 -18.69
N ASP A 610 6.92 -10.28 -19.43
CA ASP A 610 6.85 -10.64 -20.83
C ASP A 610 6.52 -12.13 -20.95
N HIS A 611 5.29 -12.44 -21.34
CA HIS A 611 4.79 -13.81 -21.40
C HIS A 611 5.44 -14.63 -22.53
N ASP A 612 5.77 -13.99 -23.65
CA ASP A 612 6.43 -14.67 -24.77
C ASP A 612 7.86 -15.04 -24.38
N ALA A 613 8.57 -14.12 -23.73
CA ALA A 613 9.88 -14.40 -23.15
C ALA A 613 9.83 -15.54 -22.12
N ILE A 614 8.83 -15.55 -21.23
CA ILE A 614 8.61 -16.67 -20.29
C ILE A 614 8.45 -17.98 -21.06
N THR A 615 7.62 -18.00 -22.11
CA THR A 615 7.39 -19.20 -22.92
C THR A 615 8.68 -19.72 -23.53
N MET A 616 9.53 -18.82 -24.05
CA MET A 616 10.86 -19.19 -24.55
C MET A 616 11.75 -19.79 -23.45
N ALA A 617 11.79 -19.18 -22.27
CA ALA A 617 12.57 -19.70 -21.14
C ALA A 617 12.07 -21.07 -20.67
N MET A 618 10.75 -21.28 -20.62
CA MET A 618 10.17 -22.58 -20.24
C MET A 618 10.49 -23.66 -21.27
N ASN A 619 10.41 -23.35 -22.56
CA ASN A 619 10.81 -24.28 -23.62
C ASN A 619 12.30 -24.64 -23.50
N GLN A 620 13.15 -23.69 -23.14
CA GLN A 620 14.58 -23.96 -22.91
C GLN A 620 14.79 -24.97 -21.77
N VAL A 621 14.03 -24.87 -20.67
CA VAL A 621 14.07 -25.87 -19.58
C VAL A 621 13.71 -27.27 -20.09
N TYR A 622 12.65 -27.40 -20.88
CA TYR A 622 12.26 -28.69 -21.47
C TYR A 622 13.32 -29.24 -22.43
N LEU A 623 14.00 -28.38 -23.19
CA LEU A 623 15.07 -28.79 -24.10
C LEU A 623 16.32 -29.27 -23.35
N GLU A 624 16.73 -28.57 -22.28
CA GLU A 624 17.98 -28.86 -21.56
C GLU A 624 17.83 -29.97 -20.51
N LYS A 625 16.61 -30.17 -19.99
CA LYS A 625 16.30 -31.07 -18.86
C LYS A 625 15.06 -31.93 -19.13
N GLU A 626 14.84 -32.34 -20.37
CA GLU A 626 13.63 -33.03 -20.86
C GLU A 626 13.03 -34.03 -19.86
N LYS A 627 13.79 -35.07 -19.48
CA LYS A 627 13.31 -36.11 -18.55
C LYS A 627 12.92 -35.57 -17.18
N GLN A 628 13.70 -34.62 -16.63
CA GLN A 628 13.37 -34.02 -15.34
C GLN A 628 12.16 -33.08 -15.46
N ALA A 629 12.08 -32.29 -16.53
CA ALA A 629 11.00 -31.35 -16.76
C ALA A 629 9.66 -32.08 -16.95
N GLU A 630 9.63 -33.16 -17.74
CA GLU A 630 8.42 -33.98 -17.93
C GLU A 630 7.88 -34.60 -16.63
N SER A 631 8.77 -34.95 -15.70
CA SER A 631 8.39 -35.64 -14.47
C SER A 631 8.16 -34.71 -13.27
N MET A 632 8.86 -33.57 -13.21
CA MET A 632 8.92 -32.73 -12.01
C MET A 632 8.43 -31.31 -12.23
N LEU A 633 8.31 -30.83 -13.47
CA LEU A 633 7.87 -29.45 -13.76
C LEU A 633 6.41 -29.41 -14.18
N THR A 634 5.61 -28.67 -13.42
CA THR A 634 4.24 -28.31 -13.79
C THR A 634 4.18 -26.83 -14.12
N TRP A 635 4.00 -26.48 -15.39
CA TRP A 635 3.83 -25.09 -15.81
C TRP A 635 2.40 -24.81 -16.27
N ASN A 636 1.77 -23.81 -15.66
CA ASN A 636 0.43 -23.34 -16.01
C ASN A 636 0.46 -21.87 -16.43
N SER A 637 -0.16 -21.57 -17.56
CA SER A 637 -0.34 -20.19 -18.03
C SER A 637 -1.81 -19.85 -18.26
N PRO A 638 -2.55 -19.49 -17.19
CA PRO A 638 -3.96 -19.16 -17.30
C PRO A 638 -4.18 -17.87 -18.08
N ASP A 639 -5.30 -17.79 -18.79
CA ASP A 639 -5.79 -16.56 -19.43
C ASP A 639 -6.38 -15.62 -18.36
N ASP A 640 -5.47 -15.01 -17.60
CA ASP A 640 -5.77 -14.23 -16.41
C ASP A 640 -4.71 -13.14 -16.19
N THR A 641 -4.99 -12.25 -15.25
CA THR A 641 -4.10 -11.19 -14.76
C THR A 641 -3.25 -11.67 -13.58
N ASN A 642 -2.30 -10.83 -13.15
CA ASN A 642 -1.46 -11.12 -11.99
C ASN A 642 -2.26 -11.03 -10.68
N ARG A 643 -2.58 -12.18 -10.10
CA ARG A 643 -3.24 -12.33 -8.81
C ARG A 643 -2.80 -13.61 -8.10
N PHE A 644 -3.15 -13.69 -6.82
CA PHE A 644 -3.06 -14.90 -6.01
C PHE A 644 -4.26 -14.96 -5.08
N GLN A 645 -5.29 -15.71 -5.48
CA GLN A 645 -6.58 -15.80 -4.77
C GLN A 645 -7.01 -17.27 -4.57
N ALA A 646 -8.24 -17.51 -4.12
CA ALA A 646 -8.63 -18.78 -3.52
C ALA A 646 -8.43 -20.02 -4.41
N ASP A 647 -8.76 -19.92 -5.69
CA ASP A 647 -8.52 -20.95 -6.69
C ASP A 647 -7.03 -21.27 -6.87
N GLN A 648 -6.14 -20.28 -6.87
CA GLN A 648 -4.69 -20.49 -6.96
C GLN A 648 -4.10 -21.02 -5.65
N HIS A 649 -4.68 -20.65 -4.49
CA HIS A 649 -4.32 -21.28 -3.21
C HIS A 649 -4.70 -22.77 -3.24
N LEU A 650 -5.88 -23.11 -3.77
CA LEU A 650 -6.34 -24.50 -3.95
C LEU A 650 -5.48 -25.26 -4.97
N GLN A 651 -5.03 -24.60 -6.04
CA GLN A 651 -4.11 -25.19 -7.00
C GLN A 651 -2.81 -25.65 -6.32
N PHE A 652 -2.21 -24.80 -5.48
CA PHE A 652 -1.05 -25.20 -4.69
C PHE A 652 -1.38 -26.34 -3.71
N ILE A 653 -2.49 -26.25 -2.97
CA ILE A 653 -2.88 -27.28 -1.99
C ILE A 653 -3.01 -28.65 -2.66
N ASN A 654 -3.67 -28.70 -3.83
CA ASN A 654 -3.88 -29.94 -4.56
C ASN A 654 -2.57 -30.49 -5.12
N TRP A 655 -1.71 -29.62 -5.65
CA TRP A 655 -0.38 -29.99 -6.12
C TRP A 655 0.51 -30.53 -4.98
N ALA A 656 0.63 -29.81 -3.86
CA ALA A 656 1.46 -30.26 -2.74
C ALA A 656 0.96 -31.58 -2.11
N LYS A 657 -0.35 -31.84 -2.14
CA LYS A 657 -0.95 -33.10 -1.67
C LYS A 657 -0.75 -34.26 -2.62
N SER A 658 -0.55 -34.03 -3.93
CA SER A 658 -0.29 -35.11 -4.88
C SER A 658 1.14 -35.64 -4.82
N LEU A 659 2.06 -34.82 -4.29
CA LEU A 659 3.45 -35.21 -4.01
C LEU A 659 3.48 -36.09 -2.75
N ARG A 660 3.76 -37.38 -2.96
CA ARG A 660 3.81 -38.40 -1.89
C ARG A 660 5.07 -38.29 -1.04
#